data_AF-A0A1J5M128-F1
#
_entry.id   AF-A0A1J5M128-F1
#
_cell.length_a   1.000
_cell.length_b   1.000
_cell.length_c   1.000
_cell.angle_alpha   90.00
_cell.angle_beta   90.00
_cell.angle_gamma   90.00
#
_symmetry.space_group_name_H-M   'P 1'
#
loop_
_entity.id
_entity.type
_entity.pdbx_description
1 polymer ?
#
loop_
_entity_poly.entity_id
_entity_poly.type
_entity_poly.pdbx_seq_one_letter_code
_entity_poly.pdbx_strand_id
1 'polypeptide(L)'
;MRIYLHIGLEHTGAERLQQVMADKRDQLRGKGVLFPRAPGGKNHTRLYMAVTDPDHVDPLRYNRGFITAEKQNRLYQTLEQELQREVAQARPEILVLSAAQLGTKLHRQSELERLKALLSPLSDDIRVIAHIDAPATALARHYGAQVLEGRDRPLSQELNLCSCADWWSDALRSMPAIDPQAGQFEETQGAPFWLDYTALQAHWENVFGQGSFSYRPFDEELIYGADAPGEICAAFGIASQIGRSPMGKKPQQPSAAWLARGRQLNHLLLQLLAQRGKILPRQLWRSFLNEITIAGDAIAPATLAPVSRFFAAANQELARQHPALQAAGFGSETETSRGDQTWKEADPERGFRASQYLLTFMRRINRATKEEMQTKGSDLQDISKAKAPATAQPTKAALSVMTPRALENFEMLQSSPFKPHNNLSPKGEDLPLPPYDIAPLRQLPKGNSGNVIVGCMKNEAPYIVEWVAYHRAMGVDNFLIYTNGCEDGTSEILDRLQEMGVLQHRNNDDWKGNSPQQHALNQSLKEPVIMNAEWIIHIDVDEFMNVRCGNGTLQDLFDRVPEASNIAMTWRLFGSNGVTRLKDDFVTQQFDSCAPKHCPKPHTVWGFKTMFKNIGAYQKISCHRPNKLEESHRDRVKWVNGSGRDMTSEAADNGWRNSRKSIGYDLIQLNHYALRSAESYLIKRQRGRALHVDRSIGINYWIRMDWNDHRDVTVQRNLPRLQVEYDRLMQDDALRGWHEKGLDWHRAKADELHKMDEFEDLYQQALTLKLTATERVAYALALDLES
;
A
#
# COMPACT_ATOMS: atom_id res chain seq x y z
N MET A 1 -8.93 28.80 15.92
CA MET A 1 -8.31 28.08 14.78
C MET A 1 -9.02 28.53 13.51
N ARG A 2 -8.30 28.84 12.43
CA ARG A 2 -8.88 29.12 11.10
C ARG A 2 -8.92 27.86 10.26
N ILE A 3 -10.00 27.62 9.53
CA ILE A 3 -10.10 26.52 8.57
C ILE A 3 -9.95 27.08 7.16
N TYR A 4 -8.99 26.58 6.39
CA TYR A 4 -8.94 26.80 4.95
C TYR A 4 -9.48 25.57 4.23
N LEU A 5 -10.58 25.76 3.51
CA LEU A 5 -11.15 24.77 2.61
C LEU A 5 -10.67 25.03 1.19
N HIS A 6 -9.63 24.29 0.79
CA HIS A 6 -9.14 24.30 -0.58
C HIS A 6 -10.00 23.37 -1.45
N ILE A 7 -10.91 23.97 -2.21
CA ILE A 7 -11.89 23.24 -3.03
C ILE A 7 -11.33 22.74 -4.37
N GLY A 8 -10.04 23.05 -4.63
CA GLY A 8 -9.15 22.47 -5.63
C GLY A 8 -9.81 22.13 -6.97
N LEU A 9 -9.92 23.08 -7.90
CA LEU A 9 -10.47 22.74 -9.21
C LEU A 9 -9.59 21.69 -9.92
N GLU A 10 -10.23 20.76 -10.63
CA GLU A 10 -9.51 19.71 -11.32
C GLU A 10 -8.57 20.32 -12.38
N HIS A 11 -7.36 19.77 -12.49
CA HIS A 11 -6.33 20.21 -13.43
C HIS A 11 -5.77 21.64 -13.23
N THR A 12 -6.04 22.27 -12.09
CA THR A 12 -5.41 23.55 -11.67
C THR A 12 -4.46 23.34 -10.47
N GLY A 13 -3.71 22.23 -10.46
CA GLY A 13 -2.61 22.01 -9.52
C GLY A 13 -2.98 21.45 -8.15
N ALA A 14 -4.26 21.21 -7.86
CA ALA A 14 -4.72 20.73 -6.56
C ALA A 14 -4.04 19.44 -6.09
N GLU A 15 -3.89 18.44 -6.97
CA GLU A 15 -3.20 17.18 -6.66
C GLU A 15 -1.76 17.41 -6.22
N ARG A 16 -1.05 18.31 -6.91
CA ARG A 16 0.34 18.63 -6.61
C ARG A 16 0.46 19.37 -5.27
N LEU A 17 -0.39 20.35 -5.01
CA LEU A 17 -0.41 21.07 -3.73
C LEU A 17 -0.73 20.12 -2.56
N GLN A 18 -1.69 19.21 -2.73
CA GLN A 18 -2.03 18.17 -1.75
C GLN A 18 -0.84 17.23 -1.48
N GLN A 19 -0.12 16.82 -2.52
CA GLN A 19 1.08 16.00 -2.39
C GLN A 19 2.17 16.72 -1.58
N VAL A 20 2.44 17.99 -1.90
CA VAL A 20 3.45 18.79 -1.20
C VAL A 20 3.07 19.01 0.27
N MET A 21 1.80 19.31 0.57
CA MET A 21 1.32 19.43 1.95
C MET A 21 1.44 18.10 2.72
N ALA A 22 1.16 16.97 2.08
CA ALA A 22 1.29 15.66 2.69
C ALA A 22 2.74 15.30 3.03
N ASP A 23 3.67 15.60 2.11
CA ASP A 23 5.11 15.38 2.29
C ASP A 23 5.70 16.32 3.35
N LYS A 24 5.11 17.52 3.50
CA LYS A 24 5.54 18.54 4.46
C LYS A 24 4.75 18.59 5.76
N ARG A 25 4.01 17.52 6.09
CA ARG A 25 3.07 17.50 7.20
C ARG A 25 3.72 17.84 8.56
N ASP A 26 4.93 17.34 8.81
CA ASP A 26 5.64 17.62 10.06
C ASP A 26 6.16 19.06 10.12
N GLN A 27 6.64 19.62 9.00
CA GLN A 27 7.03 21.02 8.94
C GLN A 27 5.82 21.94 9.13
N LEU A 28 4.68 21.63 8.50
CA LEU A 28 3.41 22.36 8.67
C LEU A 28 2.97 22.32 10.14
N ARG A 29 3.01 21.14 10.77
CA ARG A 29 2.68 20.98 12.20
C ARG A 29 3.59 21.83 13.09
N GLY A 30 4.89 21.88 12.79
CA GLY A 30 5.84 22.75 13.49
C GLY A 30 5.56 24.25 13.33
N LYS A 31 4.67 24.65 12.42
CA LYS A 31 4.20 26.03 12.19
C LYS A 31 2.74 26.25 12.64
N GLY A 32 2.19 25.35 13.46
CA GLY A 32 0.80 25.45 13.93
C GLY A 32 -0.24 25.13 12.87
N VAL A 33 0.15 24.51 11.75
CA VAL A 33 -0.74 24.13 10.64
C VAL A 33 -1.01 22.64 10.67
N LEU A 34 -2.27 22.24 10.76
CA LEU A 34 -2.70 20.85 10.62
C LEU A 34 -3.17 20.60 9.19
N PHE A 35 -2.50 19.66 8.52
CA PHE A 35 -3.00 19.01 7.32
C PHE A 35 -3.37 17.56 7.68
N PRO A 36 -4.64 17.29 8.02
CA PRO A 36 -5.04 16.07 8.71
C PRO A 36 -4.89 14.81 7.83
N ARG A 37 -5.00 13.63 8.47
CA ARG A 37 -5.06 12.34 7.78
C ARG A 37 -6.46 11.74 7.78
N ALA A 38 -7.28 12.04 8.78
CA ALA A 38 -8.65 11.53 8.91
C ALA A 38 -9.47 11.64 7.60
N PRO A 39 -9.56 12.80 6.92
CA PRO A 39 -10.35 12.90 5.69
C PRO A 39 -9.68 12.28 4.44
N GLY A 40 -8.45 11.80 4.56
CA GLY A 40 -7.62 11.23 3.50
C GLY A 40 -6.18 11.74 3.59
N GLY A 41 -5.17 10.88 3.36
CA GLY A 41 -3.77 11.25 3.60
C GLY A 41 -3.16 12.31 2.64
N LYS A 42 -3.80 12.59 1.51
CA LYS A 42 -3.39 13.59 0.51
C LYS A 42 -4.60 14.36 -0.02
N ASN A 43 -5.40 13.73 -0.88
CA ASN A 43 -6.71 14.26 -1.26
C ASN A 43 -7.73 13.86 -0.18
N HIS A 44 -8.39 14.83 0.42
CA HIS A 44 -9.38 14.67 1.49
C HIS A 44 -10.74 14.15 0.98
N THR A 45 -10.69 13.14 0.11
CA THR A 45 -11.84 12.53 -0.57
C THR A 45 -13.00 12.11 0.34
N ARG A 46 -12.73 11.79 1.62
CA ARG A 46 -13.80 11.42 2.56
C ARG A 46 -14.70 12.60 2.89
N LEU A 47 -14.23 13.85 2.82
CA LEU A 47 -15.08 15.04 2.99
C LEU A 47 -16.19 15.04 1.96
N TYR A 48 -15.83 15.03 0.68
CA TYR A 48 -16.79 15.03 -0.41
C TYR A 48 -17.77 13.83 -0.33
N MET A 49 -17.25 12.62 -0.14
CA MET A 49 -18.13 11.43 -0.04
C MET A 49 -19.09 11.49 1.16
N ALA A 50 -18.71 12.14 2.26
CA ALA A 50 -19.54 12.24 3.47
C ALA A 50 -20.67 13.27 3.35
N VAL A 51 -20.48 14.31 2.54
CA VAL A 51 -21.35 15.51 2.51
C VAL A 51 -22.22 15.63 1.27
N THR A 52 -21.96 14.85 0.22
CA THR A 52 -22.86 14.77 -0.95
C THR A 52 -24.28 14.37 -0.54
N ASP A 53 -25.26 14.62 -1.39
CA ASP A 53 -26.62 14.14 -1.11
C ASP A 53 -26.73 12.63 -1.35
N PRO A 54 -27.63 11.91 -0.67
CA PRO A 54 -27.75 10.45 -0.84
C PRO A 54 -27.99 9.99 -2.28
N ASP A 55 -28.73 10.77 -3.07
CA ASP A 55 -29.03 10.53 -4.49
C ASP A 55 -27.92 11.03 -5.43
N HIS A 56 -26.99 11.86 -4.95
CA HIS A 56 -25.82 12.30 -5.70
C HIS A 56 -24.68 11.26 -5.62
N VAL A 57 -24.88 10.12 -6.29
CA VAL A 57 -23.90 9.02 -6.34
C VAL A 57 -22.91 9.24 -7.49
N ASP A 58 -21.70 9.69 -7.16
CA ASP A 58 -20.65 9.92 -8.13
C ASP A 58 -19.76 8.67 -8.38
N PRO A 59 -18.85 8.71 -9.38
CA PRO A 59 -17.93 7.63 -9.64
C PRO A 59 -17.08 7.23 -8.42
N LEU A 60 -16.69 8.19 -7.57
CA LEU A 60 -15.88 7.91 -6.38
C LEU A 60 -16.68 7.13 -5.32
N ARG A 61 -17.89 7.58 -4.97
CA ARG A 61 -18.79 6.87 -4.04
C ARG A 61 -19.17 5.50 -4.56
N TYR A 62 -19.46 5.39 -5.86
CA TYR A 62 -19.78 4.11 -6.50
C TYR A 62 -18.62 3.11 -6.37
N ASN A 63 -17.41 3.53 -6.75
CA ASN A 63 -16.24 2.64 -6.74
C ASN A 63 -15.74 2.30 -5.32
N ARG A 64 -15.99 3.16 -4.33
CA ARG A 64 -15.61 2.93 -2.92
C ARG A 64 -16.70 2.29 -2.07
N GLY A 65 -17.86 1.99 -2.66
CA GLY A 65 -18.94 1.28 -1.99
C GLY A 65 -19.79 2.12 -1.02
N PHE A 66 -19.76 3.46 -1.14
CA PHE A 66 -20.55 4.41 -0.33
C PHE A 66 -21.82 4.86 -1.05
N ILE A 67 -22.45 3.94 -1.79
CA ILE A 67 -23.62 4.22 -2.62
C ILE A 67 -24.85 4.51 -1.75
N THR A 68 -25.06 3.74 -0.68
CA THR A 68 -26.26 3.87 0.14
C THR A 68 -26.17 5.05 1.10
N ALA A 69 -27.32 5.67 1.38
CA ALA A 69 -27.46 6.74 2.36
C ALA A 69 -26.91 6.34 3.74
N GLU A 70 -27.13 5.09 4.13
CA GLU A 70 -26.65 4.56 5.41
C GLU A 70 -25.12 4.52 5.50
N LYS A 71 -24.44 3.96 4.50
CA LYS A 71 -22.97 3.89 4.46
C LYS A 71 -22.37 5.30 4.41
N GLN A 72 -23.01 6.21 3.69
CA GLN A 72 -22.60 7.61 3.63
C GLN A 72 -22.77 8.33 4.98
N ASN A 73 -23.92 8.18 5.65
CA ASN A 73 -24.16 8.76 6.97
C ASN A 73 -23.17 8.21 8.02
N ARG A 74 -22.86 6.91 7.97
CA ARG A 74 -21.82 6.32 8.82
C ARG A 74 -20.44 6.92 8.55
N LEU A 75 -20.09 7.15 7.28
CA LEU A 75 -18.85 7.83 6.89
C LEU A 75 -18.81 9.26 7.44
N TYR A 76 -19.91 10.01 7.35
CA TYR A 76 -20.03 11.36 7.91
C TYR A 76 -19.75 11.37 9.42
N GLN A 77 -20.45 10.55 10.19
CA GLN A 77 -20.29 10.49 11.65
C GLN A 77 -18.87 10.06 12.06
N THR A 78 -18.31 9.08 11.35
CA THR A 78 -16.96 8.59 11.62
C THR A 78 -15.92 9.69 11.33
N LEU A 79 -16.07 10.37 10.19
CA LEU A 79 -15.17 11.44 9.80
C LEU A 79 -15.22 12.62 10.77
N GLU A 80 -16.42 13.00 11.21
CA GLU A 80 -16.62 14.05 12.22
C GLU A 80 -15.83 13.73 13.50
N GLN A 81 -15.98 12.53 14.05
CA GLN A 81 -15.29 12.11 15.26
C GLN A 81 -13.77 12.04 15.10
N GLU A 82 -13.28 11.46 14.00
CA GLU A 82 -11.85 11.34 13.73
C GLU A 82 -11.19 12.70 13.54
N LEU A 83 -11.84 13.61 12.80
CA LEU A 83 -11.32 14.96 12.56
C LEU A 83 -11.32 15.79 13.86
N GLN A 84 -12.37 15.69 14.67
CA GLN A 84 -12.41 16.33 16.00
C GLN A 84 -11.28 15.84 16.90
N ARG A 85 -11.02 14.53 16.94
CA ARG A 85 -9.91 13.96 17.72
C ARG A 85 -8.55 14.47 17.23
N GLU A 86 -8.31 14.45 15.92
CA GLU A 86 -7.04 14.89 15.33
C GLU A 86 -6.78 16.38 15.61
N VAL A 87 -7.81 17.23 15.48
CA VAL A 87 -7.73 18.66 15.81
C VAL A 87 -7.51 18.88 17.31
N ALA A 88 -8.22 18.17 18.18
CA ALA A 88 -8.08 18.29 19.63
C ALA A 88 -6.68 17.88 20.12
N GLN A 89 -6.07 16.88 19.47
CA GLN A 89 -4.72 16.41 19.76
C GLN A 89 -3.65 17.40 19.27
N ALA A 90 -3.80 17.93 18.06
CA ALA A 90 -2.80 18.82 17.45
C ALA A 90 -2.90 20.28 17.93
N ARG A 91 -4.10 20.72 18.35
CA ARG A 91 -4.44 22.11 18.73
C ARG A 91 -3.86 23.16 17.77
N PRO A 92 -4.13 23.06 16.46
CA PRO A 92 -3.49 23.92 15.47
C PRO A 92 -4.10 25.33 15.46
N GLU A 93 -3.34 26.29 14.94
CA GLU A 93 -3.82 27.63 14.62
C GLU A 93 -4.57 27.64 13.29
N ILE A 94 -4.08 26.84 12.33
CA ILE A 94 -4.63 26.70 10.97
C ILE A 94 -4.93 25.23 10.68
N LEU A 95 -6.14 24.94 10.20
CA LEU A 95 -6.52 23.64 9.65
C LEU A 95 -6.69 23.79 8.13
N VAL A 96 -5.92 23.04 7.34
CA VAL A 96 -6.07 23.02 5.88
C VAL A 96 -6.78 21.75 5.46
N LEU A 97 -7.95 21.88 4.84
CA LEU A 97 -8.70 20.79 4.23
C LEU A 97 -8.66 20.95 2.72
N SER A 98 -8.24 19.91 1.98
CA SER A 98 -8.16 20.00 0.53
C SER A 98 -8.73 18.78 -0.18
N ALA A 99 -9.79 19.00 -0.96
CA ALA A 99 -10.37 17.98 -1.82
C ALA A 99 -10.82 18.60 -3.14
N ALA A 100 -10.32 18.03 -4.24
CA ALA A 100 -10.54 18.60 -5.57
C ALA A 100 -11.98 18.45 -6.09
N GLN A 101 -12.69 17.51 -5.48
CA GLN A 101 -14.09 17.21 -5.74
C GLN A 101 -15.02 18.29 -5.22
N LEU A 102 -14.61 19.10 -4.25
CA LEU A 102 -15.52 20.04 -3.61
C LEU A 102 -15.98 21.11 -4.59
N GLY A 103 -15.05 21.79 -5.26
CA GLY A 103 -15.39 22.90 -6.15
C GLY A 103 -15.98 22.47 -7.48
N THR A 104 -15.68 21.24 -7.92
CA THR A 104 -16.10 20.73 -9.23
C THR A 104 -17.39 19.93 -9.19
N LYS A 105 -17.85 19.52 -8.01
CA LYS A 105 -18.98 18.59 -7.86
C LYS A 105 -20.07 19.05 -6.90
N LEU A 106 -19.77 19.82 -5.85
CA LEU A 106 -20.79 20.28 -4.90
C LEU A 106 -21.51 21.52 -5.46
N HIS A 107 -22.61 21.29 -6.18
CA HIS A 107 -23.46 22.35 -6.75
C HIS A 107 -24.79 22.52 -6.00
N ARG A 108 -25.12 21.60 -5.08
CA ARG A 108 -26.36 21.64 -4.31
C ARG A 108 -26.14 22.35 -3.00
N GLN A 109 -27.06 23.25 -2.64
CA GLN A 109 -26.98 24.01 -1.39
C GLN A 109 -26.97 23.09 -0.16
N SER A 110 -27.76 22.02 -0.16
CA SER A 110 -27.81 20.98 0.89
C SER A 110 -26.45 20.38 1.22
N GLU A 111 -25.63 20.15 0.19
CA GLU A 111 -24.31 19.53 0.35
C GLU A 111 -23.31 20.49 0.99
N LEU A 112 -23.36 21.77 0.63
CA LEU A 112 -22.55 22.80 1.27
C LEU A 112 -22.99 23.04 2.72
N GLU A 113 -24.29 23.06 3.00
CA GLU A 113 -24.82 23.18 4.36
C GLU A 113 -24.38 22.00 5.23
N ARG A 114 -24.41 20.79 4.67
CA ARG A 114 -23.91 19.57 5.33
C ARG A 114 -22.40 19.61 5.58
N LEU A 115 -21.62 20.12 4.63
CA LEU A 115 -20.19 20.34 4.83
C LEU A 115 -19.91 21.38 5.92
N LYS A 116 -20.65 22.49 5.92
CA LYS A 116 -20.55 23.51 6.97
C LYS A 116 -20.89 22.92 8.33
N ALA A 117 -21.96 22.14 8.44
CA ALA A 117 -22.34 21.47 9.69
C ALA A 117 -21.26 20.52 10.22
N LEU A 118 -20.53 19.82 9.35
CA LEU A 118 -19.41 18.95 9.74
C LEU A 118 -18.22 19.76 10.32
N LEU A 119 -18.01 20.98 9.82
CA LEU A 119 -16.85 21.81 10.16
C LEU A 119 -17.10 22.81 11.29
N SER A 120 -18.34 23.29 11.46
CA SER A 120 -18.72 24.25 12.50
C SER A 120 -18.34 23.83 13.94
N PRO A 121 -18.40 22.54 14.34
CA PRO A 121 -17.91 22.12 15.65
C PRO A 121 -16.42 22.38 15.90
N LEU A 122 -15.63 22.57 14.84
CA LEU A 122 -14.19 22.82 14.91
C LEU A 122 -13.86 24.32 14.90
N SER A 123 -14.56 25.11 14.09
CA SER A 123 -14.42 26.56 14.00
C SER A 123 -15.49 27.19 13.11
N ASP A 124 -15.87 28.43 13.42
CA ASP A 124 -16.70 29.28 12.56
C ASP A 124 -15.88 30.16 11.59
N ASP A 125 -14.56 30.28 11.77
CA ASP A 125 -13.68 31.01 10.83
C ASP A 125 -13.23 30.08 9.70
N ILE A 126 -14.09 29.92 8.69
CA ILE A 126 -13.87 29.07 7.51
C ILE A 126 -13.63 29.95 6.28
N ARG A 127 -12.54 29.69 5.56
CA ARG A 127 -12.14 30.39 4.33
C ARG A 127 -12.07 29.41 3.18
N VAL A 128 -12.69 29.76 2.06
CA VAL A 128 -12.72 28.92 0.85
C VAL A 128 -11.67 29.44 -0.12
N ILE A 129 -10.87 28.52 -0.67
CA ILE A 129 -9.79 28.84 -1.62
C ILE A 129 -9.90 27.95 -2.85
N ALA A 130 -9.74 28.55 -4.03
CA ALA A 130 -9.62 27.83 -5.29
C ALA A 130 -8.51 28.40 -6.17
N HIS A 131 -7.78 27.51 -6.85
CA HIS A 131 -6.86 27.88 -7.93
C HIS A 131 -7.60 27.79 -9.27
N ILE A 132 -7.53 28.84 -10.09
CA ILE A 132 -8.23 28.94 -11.37
C ILE A 132 -7.27 29.24 -12.52
N ASP A 133 -7.66 28.83 -13.72
CA ASP A 133 -6.94 29.07 -14.98
C ASP A 133 -7.93 29.70 -15.99
N ALA A 134 -7.44 30.14 -17.14
CA ALA A 134 -8.28 30.67 -18.20
C ALA A 134 -9.38 29.64 -18.60
N PRO A 135 -10.66 30.04 -18.74
CA PRO A 135 -11.77 29.10 -18.93
C PRO A 135 -11.58 28.10 -20.09
N ALA A 136 -11.08 28.54 -21.24
CA ALA A 136 -10.80 27.65 -22.38
C ALA A 136 -9.73 26.59 -22.07
N THR A 137 -8.67 26.98 -21.36
CA THR A 137 -7.59 26.06 -20.95
C THR A 137 -8.09 25.07 -19.90
N ALA A 138 -8.80 25.56 -18.89
CA ALA A 138 -9.44 24.73 -17.86
C ALA A 138 -10.41 23.72 -18.48
N LEU A 139 -11.26 24.18 -19.42
CA LEU A 139 -12.21 23.32 -20.14
C LEU A 139 -11.50 22.24 -20.94
N ALA A 140 -10.45 22.56 -21.71
CA ALA A 140 -9.74 21.58 -22.53
C ALA A 140 -9.16 20.43 -21.66
N ARG A 141 -8.54 20.77 -20.52
CA ARG A 141 -7.99 19.79 -19.57
C ARG A 141 -9.08 18.96 -18.91
N HIS A 142 -10.14 19.60 -18.41
CA HIS A 142 -11.25 18.93 -17.75
C HIS A 142 -12.00 17.99 -18.71
N TYR A 143 -12.29 18.44 -19.94
CA TYR A 143 -12.91 17.61 -20.97
C TYR A 143 -12.09 16.35 -21.25
N GLY A 144 -10.77 16.49 -21.36
CA GLY A 144 -9.88 15.35 -21.55
C GLY A 144 -10.01 14.33 -20.41
N ALA A 145 -10.04 14.78 -19.16
CA ALA A 145 -10.24 13.91 -18.01
C ALA A 145 -11.64 13.28 -17.98
N GLN A 146 -12.70 14.03 -18.28
CA GLN A 146 -14.05 13.48 -18.37
C GLN A 146 -14.16 12.37 -19.41
N VAL A 147 -13.54 12.53 -20.59
CA VAL A 147 -13.48 11.47 -21.62
C VAL A 147 -12.73 10.25 -21.11
N LEU A 148 -11.61 10.42 -20.41
CA LEU A 148 -10.90 9.30 -19.77
C LEU A 148 -11.69 8.67 -18.61
N GLU A 149 -12.65 9.42 -18.07
CA GLU A 149 -13.66 8.98 -17.11
C GLU A 149 -14.97 8.54 -17.78
N GLY A 150 -15.02 8.30 -19.08
CA GLY A 150 -16.20 7.69 -19.72
C GLY A 150 -17.21 8.66 -20.33
N ARG A 151 -16.87 9.95 -20.46
CA ARG A 151 -17.70 10.93 -21.18
C ARG A 151 -17.87 10.53 -22.65
N ASP A 152 -19.11 10.55 -23.15
CA ASP A 152 -19.40 10.36 -24.58
C ASP A 152 -19.89 11.63 -25.29
N ARG A 153 -20.25 12.66 -24.52
CA ARG A 153 -20.70 13.94 -25.03
C ARG A 153 -19.57 14.73 -25.69
N PRO A 154 -19.78 15.31 -26.88
CA PRO A 154 -18.80 16.18 -27.53
C PRO A 154 -18.75 17.57 -26.88
N LEU A 155 -17.62 18.27 -27.06
CA LEU A 155 -17.42 19.67 -26.63
C LEU A 155 -18.42 20.69 -27.21
N SER A 156 -19.20 20.29 -28.23
CA SER A 156 -20.30 21.13 -28.70
C SER A 156 -21.36 21.37 -27.62
N GLN A 157 -21.45 20.51 -26.60
CA GLN A 157 -22.31 20.74 -25.44
C GLN A 157 -21.95 22.07 -24.75
N GLU A 158 -20.68 22.28 -24.41
CA GLU A 158 -20.20 23.51 -23.77
C GLU A 158 -20.23 24.72 -24.72
N LEU A 159 -19.88 24.53 -25.99
CA LEU A 159 -19.88 25.62 -26.96
C LEU A 159 -21.29 26.17 -27.23
N ASN A 160 -22.32 25.31 -27.14
CA ASN A 160 -23.71 25.75 -27.25
C ASN A 160 -24.13 26.61 -26.05
N LEU A 161 -23.56 26.39 -24.86
CA LEU A 161 -23.85 27.18 -23.67
C LEU A 161 -23.35 28.63 -23.78
N CYS A 162 -22.37 28.91 -24.65
CA CYS A 162 -21.91 30.28 -24.91
C CYS A 162 -22.99 31.18 -25.54
N SER A 163 -24.12 30.61 -25.98
CA SER A 163 -25.28 31.36 -26.47
C SER A 163 -26.38 31.56 -25.42
N CYS A 164 -26.23 30.97 -24.23
CA CYS A 164 -27.17 31.09 -23.13
C CYS A 164 -26.90 32.33 -22.27
N ALA A 165 -27.87 32.71 -21.42
CA ALA A 165 -27.69 33.83 -20.50
C ALA A 165 -27.08 33.43 -19.15
N ASP A 166 -27.28 32.18 -18.70
CA ASP A 166 -26.85 31.68 -17.39
C ASP A 166 -26.11 30.35 -17.55
N TRP A 167 -24.78 30.40 -17.59
CA TRP A 167 -23.95 29.23 -17.76
C TRP A 167 -24.15 28.22 -16.64
N TRP A 168 -24.22 28.67 -15.38
CA TRP A 168 -24.33 27.81 -14.21
C TRP A 168 -25.60 26.95 -14.30
N SER A 169 -26.76 27.60 -14.44
CA SER A 169 -28.05 26.89 -14.48
C SER A 169 -28.16 25.99 -15.72
N ASP A 170 -27.69 26.44 -16.88
CA ASP A 170 -27.74 25.64 -18.11
C ASP A 170 -26.77 24.46 -18.12
N ALA A 171 -25.58 24.61 -17.52
CA ALA A 171 -24.64 23.52 -17.35
C ALA A 171 -25.22 22.44 -16.43
N LEU A 172 -25.86 22.81 -15.31
CA LEU A 172 -26.55 21.86 -14.43
C LEU A 172 -27.71 21.16 -15.14
N ARG A 173 -28.50 21.87 -15.94
CA ARG A 173 -29.57 21.27 -16.77
C ARG A 173 -29.05 20.26 -17.79
N SER A 174 -27.78 20.35 -18.18
CA SER A 174 -27.16 19.41 -19.14
C SER A 174 -26.72 18.09 -18.51
N MET A 175 -26.74 17.97 -17.17
CA MET A 175 -26.34 16.76 -16.47
C MET A 175 -27.36 15.63 -16.68
N PRO A 176 -26.92 14.38 -16.91
CA PRO A 176 -27.83 13.25 -17.02
C PRO A 176 -28.38 12.86 -15.64
N ALA A 177 -29.50 12.13 -15.64
CA ALA A 177 -29.90 11.38 -14.45
C ALA A 177 -28.79 10.38 -14.06
N ILE A 178 -28.48 10.30 -12.77
CA ILE A 178 -27.46 9.38 -12.25
C ILE A 178 -27.95 7.94 -12.39
N ASP A 179 -27.19 7.12 -13.11
CA ASP A 179 -27.39 5.67 -13.23
C ASP A 179 -26.02 4.97 -13.27
N PRO A 180 -25.48 4.59 -12.10
CA PRO A 180 -24.16 4.00 -12.00
C PRO A 180 -24.03 2.66 -12.74
N GLN A 181 -25.13 1.90 -12.88
CA GLN A 181 -25.11 0.64 -13.64
C GLN A 181 -24.96 0.90 -15.14
N ALA A 182 -25.57 1.97 -15.65
CA ALA A 182 -25.43 2.43 -17.02
C ALA A 182 -24.14 3.25 -17.26
N GLY A 183 -23.34 3.49 -16.22
CA GLY A 183 -22.14 4.36 -16.30
C GLY A 183 -22.47 5.85 -16.46
N GLN A 184 -23.69 6.27 -16.10
CA GLN A 184 -24.14 7.66 -16.19
C GLN A 184 -23.92 8.37 -14.85
N PHE A 185 -23.16 9.46 -14.88
CA PHE A 185 -22.84 10.30 -13.73
C PHE A 185 -22.87 11.77 -14.13
N GLU A 186 -23.35 12.64 -13.24
CA GLU A 186 -23.49 14.08 -13.48
C GLU A 186 -22.16 14.69 -13.93
N GLU A 187 -21.08 14.47 -13.18
CA GLU A 187 -19.79 15.16 -13.37
C GLU A 187 -18.97 14.56 -14.50
N THR A 188 -19.34 13.36 -14.95
CA THR A 188 -18.69 12.72 -16.11
C THR A 188 -19.27 13.24 -17.42
N GLN A 189 -20.59 13.43 -17.50
CA GLN A 189 -21.26 13.78 -18.76
C GLN A 189 -21.68 15.25 -18.85
N GLY A 190 -21.84 15.92 -17.71
CA GLY A 190 -22.28 17.31 -17.61
C GLY A 190 -21.22 18.30 -18.04
N ALA A 191 -21.69 19.47 -18.48
CA ALA A 191 -20.82 20.62 -18.67
C ALA A 191 -20.31 21.15 -17.31
N PRO A 192 -19.07 21.65 -17.24
CA PRO A 192 -18.50 22.18 -16.00
C PRO A 192 -19.18 23.50 -15.61
N PHE A 193 -20.20 23.42 -14.75
CA PHE A 193 -20.91 24.57 -14.18
C PHE A 193 -19.95 25.55 -13.47
N TRP A 194 -18.90 25.00 -12.86
CA TRP A 194 -17.90 25.72 -12.08
C TRP A 194 -16.95 26.60 -12.92
N LEU A 195 -17.02 26.58 -14.27
CA LEU A 195 -16.32 27.56 -15.10
C LEU A 195 -16.85 28.97 -14.92
N ASP A 196 -18.11 29.12 -14.47
CA ASP A 196 -18.63 30.39 -14.01
C ASP A 196 -18.08 30.68 -12.61
N TYR A 197 -16.87 31.26 -12.56
CA TYR A 197 -16.17 31.54 -11.30
C TYR A 197 -16.92 32.56 -10.42
N THR A 198 -17.70 33.46 -11.02
CA THR A 198 -18.54 34.41 -10.27
C THR A 198 -19.70 33.67 -9.60
N ALA A 199 -20.41 32.81 -10.33
CA ALA A 199 -21.48 32.00 -9.76
C ALA A 199 -20.96 31.00 -8.72
N LEU A 200 -19.78 30.40 -8.95
CA LEU A 200 -19.12 29.50 -8.00
C LEU A 200 -18.83 30.23 -6.68
N GLN A 201 -18.23 31.42 -6.74
CA GLN A 201 -17.98 32.21 -5.55
C GLN A 201 -19.30 32.51 -4.80
N ALA A 202 -20.32 33.00 -5.51
CA ALA A 202 -21.61 33.32 -4.92
C ALA A 202 -22.27 32.10 -4.25
N HIS A 203 -22.20 30.92 -4.88
CA HIS A 203 -22.74 29.68 -4.35
C HIS A 203 -22.11 29.30 -2.99
N TRP A 204 -20.78 29.38 -2.90
CA TRP A 204 -20.06 29.08 -1.66
C TRP A 204 -20.26 30.16 -0.59
N GLU A 205 -20.24 31.44 -0.96
CA GLU A 205 -20.44 32.56 -0.02
C GLU A 205 -21.87 32.61 0.54
N ASN A 206 -22.86 32.11 -0.19
CA ASN A 206 -24.23 31.98 0.31
C ASN A 206 -24.30 31.09 1.57
N VAL A 207 -23.42 30.09 1.69
CA VAL A 207 -23.39 29.16 2.83
C VAL A 207 -22.30 29.54 3.84
N PHE A 208 -21.09 29.86 3.39
CA PHE A 208 -19.93 30.13 4.25
C PHE A 208 -19.78 31.61 4.65
N GLY A 209 -20.61 32.49 4.09
CA GLY A 209 -20.63 33.92 4.38
C GLY A 209 -19.94 34.76 3.32
N GLN A 210 -20.39 36.00 3.17
CA GLN A 210 -19.82 36.98 2.22
C GLN A 210 -18.37 37.32 2.59
N GLY A 211 -17.47 37.37 1.60
CA GLY A 211 -16.04 37.58 1.80
C GLY A 211 -15.28 36.39 2.39
N SER A 212 -15.89 35.19 2.42
CA SER A 212 -15.22 33.97 2.85
C SER A 212 -14.37 33.33 1.75
N PHE A 213 -14.55 33.76 0.49
CA PHE A 213 -13.96 33.13 -0.69
C PHE A 213 -12.76 33.92 -1.22
N SER A 214 -11.72 33.21 -1.66
CA SER A 214 -10.58 33.82 -2.38
C SER A 214 -10.08 32.93 -3.52
N TYR A 215 -9.76 33.58 -4.64
CA TYR A 215 -9.16 32.91 -5.79
C TYR A 215 -7.66 33.14 -5.87
N ARG A 216 -6.95 32.14 -6.42
CA ARG A 216 -5.53 32.22 -6.75
C ARG A 216 -5.29 31.79 -8.20
N PRO A 217 -4.31 32.39 -8.89
CA PRO A 217 -3.99 31.99 -10.26
C PRO A 217 -3.30 30.63 -10.26
N PHE A 218 -3.63 29.79 -11.25
CA PHE A 218 -2.88 28.57 -11.51
C PHE A 218 -1.62 28.90 -12.32
N ASP A 219 -0.46 28.82 -11.66
CA ASP A 219 0.85 28.89 -12.31
C ASP A 219 1.48 27.48 -12.32
N GLU A 220 1.54 26.87 -13.50
CA GLU A 220 2.07 25.51 -13.67
C GLU A 220 3.57 25.41 -13.34
N GLU A 221 4.36 26.43 -13.66
CA GLU A 221 5.80 26.42 -13.35
C GLU A 221 6.03 26.53 -11.84
N LEU A 222 5.28 27.40 -11.16
CA LEU A 222 5.37 27.56 -9.71
C LEU A 222 4.92 26.29 -8.97
N ILE A 223 3.76 25.75 -9.32
CA ILE A 223 3.14 24.62 -8.59
C ILE A 223 3.91 23.31 -8.81
N TYR A 224 4.46 23.08 -10.00
CA TYR A 224 5.30 21.91 -10.27
C TYR A 224 6.79 22.17 -10.00
N GLY A 225 7.17 23.42 -9.74
CA GLY A 225 8.52 23.84 -9.40
C GLY A 225 8.93 23.53 -7.96
N ALA A 226 10.15 23.93 -7.63
CA ALA A 226 10.71 23.78 -6.29
C ALA A 226 10.07 24.71 -5.25
N ASP A 227 9.45 25.79 -5.72
CA ASP A 227 8.88 26.87 -4.90
C ASP A 227 7.35 26.72 -4.70
N ALA A 228 6.76 25.59 -5.11
CA ALA A 228 5.37 25.22 -4.78
C ALA A 228 4.99 25.39 -3.28
N PRO A 229 5.88 25.14 -2.30
CA PRO A 229 5.58 25.41 -0.90
C PRO A 229 5.40 26.90 -0.58
N GLY A 230 6.02 27.80 -1.35
CA GLY A 230 5.77 29.23 -1.26
C GLY A 230 4.33 29.60 -1.62
N GLU A 231 3.77 28.96 -2.65
CA GLU A 231 2.36 29.12 -3.00
C GLU A 231 1.43 28.56 -1.90
N ILE A 232 1.76 27.42 -1.29
CA ILE A 232 1.01 26.90 -0.13
C ILE A 232 1.01 27.91 1.02
N CYS A 233 2.16 28.51 1.33
CA CYS A 233 2.25 29.53 2.37
C CYS A 233 1.42 30.77 2.02
N ALA A 234 1.48 31.24 0.78
CA ALA A 234 0.72 32.40 0.31
C ALA A 234 -0.79 32.13 0.29
N ALA A 235 -1.20 30.95 -0.15
CA ALA A 235 -2.60 30.56 -0.24
C ALA A 235 -3.26 30.45 1.14
N PHE A 236 -2.58 29.79 2.09
CA PHE A 236 -3.15 29.50 3.41
C PHE A 236 -2.69 30.47 4.50
N GLY A 237 -2.04 31.58 4.15
CA GLY A 237 -1.59 32.61 5.10
C GLY A 237 -0.59 32.09 6.13
N ILE A 238 0.32 31.19 5.74
CA ILE A 238 1.34 30.61 6.62
C ILE A 238 2.55 31.56 6.62
N ALA A 239 2.82 32.20 7.77
CA ALA A 239 3.83 33.27 7.86
C ALA A 239 5.28 32.81 7.61
N SER A 240 5.59 31.54 7.89
CA SER A 240 6.93 30.97 7.69
C SER A 240 7.00 30.09 6.46
N GLN A 241 8.09 30.19 5.71
CA GLN A 241 8.42 29.23 4.64
C GLN A 241 8.56 27.82 5.20
N ILE A 242 8.11 26.83 4.43
CA ILE A 242 8.18 25.40 4.78
C ILE A 242 9.24 24.65 3.95
N GLY A 243 10.26 25.38 3.47
CA GLY A 243 11.36 24.88 2.64
C GLY A 243 10.95 24.53 1.21
N ARG A 244 11.90 24.11 0.38
CA ARG A 244 11.64 23.72 -1.03
C ARG A 244 11.05 22.32 -1.17
N SER A 245 10.43 22.05 -2.32
CA SER A 245 9.92 20.73 -2.71
C SER A 245 10.73 20.16 -3.88
N PRO A 246 10.87 18.83 -4.04
CA PRO A 246 11.37 18.24 -5.28
C PRO A 246 10.47 18.62 -6.46
N MET A 247 11.05 18.75 -7.66
CA MET A 247 10.28 19.05 -8.89
C MET A 247 9.17 18.01 -9.13
N GLY A 248 7.95 18.48 -9.38
CA GLY A 248 6.81 17.64 -9.73
C GLY A 248 6.80 17.31 -11.22
N LYS A 249 6.21 16.16 -11.59
CA LYS A 249 5.96 15.81 -12.99
C LYS A 249 4.71 16.54 -13.48
N LYS A 250 4.85 17.39 -14.49
CA LYS A 250 3.71 18.04 -15.15
C LYS A 250 2.81 17.00 -15.84
N PRO A 251 1.47 17.05 -15.64
CA PRO A 251 0.56 16.13 -16.30
C PRO A 251 0.57 16.34 -17.81
N GLN A 252 0.93 15.30 -18.55
CA GLN A 252 0.82 15.32 -20.01
C GLN A 252 -0.66 15.26 -20.40
N GLN A 253 -1.11 16.22 -21.21
CA GLN A 253 -2.47 16.23 -21.71
C GLN A 253 -2.64 15.15 -22.81
N PRO A 254 -3.77 14.43 -22.83
CA PRO A 254 -4.08 13.48 -23.89
C PRO A 254 -4.20 14.18 -25.24
N SER A 255 -3.79 13.51 -26.31
CA SER A 255 -3.94 14.05 -27.67
C SER A 255 -5.42 14.18 -28.06
N ALA A 256 -5.76 15.17 -28.88
CA ALA A 256 -7.11 15.39 -29.36
C ALA A 256 -7.65 14.17 -30.13
N ALA A 257 -6.80 13.51 -30.92
CA ALA A 257 -7.14 12.26 -31.63
C ALA A 257 -7.44 11.12 -30.65
N TRP A 258 -6.66 10.98 -29.56
CA TRP A 258 -6.95 9.98 -28.53
C TRP A 258 -8.28 10.27 -27.82
N LEU A 259 -8.56 11.53 -27.49
CA LEU A 259 -9.84 11.90 -26.89
C LEU A 259 -11.03 11.60 -27.83
N ALA A 260 -10.89 11.87 -29.13
CA ALA A 260 -11.91 11.49 -30.12
C ALA A 260 -12.17 9.96 -30.13
N ARG A 261 -11.11 9.15 -30.10
CA ARG A 261 -11.22 7.67 -29.98
C ARG A 261 -11.92 7.26 -28.70
N GLY A 262 -11.52 7.86 -27.57
CA GLY A 262 -12.06 7.58 -26.25
C GLY A 262 -13.55 7.88 -26.18
N ARG A 263 -13.97 9.06 -26.64
CA ARG A 263 -15.38 9.47 -26.68
C ARG A 263 -16.22 8.52 -27.55
N GLN A 264 -15.74 8.17 -28.74
CA GLN A 264 -16.43 7.22 -29.64
C GLN A 264 -16.56 5.82 -29.02
N LEU A 265 -15.54 5.34 -28.30
CA LEU A 265 -15.61 4.07 -27.57
C LEU A 265 -16.55 4.15 -26.37
N ASN A 266 -16.48 5.23 -25.58
CA ASN A 266 -17.35 5.47 -24.44
C ASN A 266 -18.82 5.46 -24.86
N HIS A 267 -19.16 6.07 -26.00
CA HIS A 267 -20.51 6.05 -26.54
C HIS A 267 -21.06 4.61 -26.68
N LEU A 268 -20.27 3.71 -27.26
CA LEU A 268 -20.67 2.31 -27.42
C LEU A 268 -20.67 1.53 -26.10
N LEU A 269 -19.73 1.84 -25.20
CA LEU A 269 -19.68 1.22 -23.87
C LEU A 269 -20.90 1.61 -23.02
N LEU A 270 -21.31 2.89 -23.04
CA LEU A 270 -22.50 3.35 -22.34
C LEU A 270 -23.77 2.73 -22.94
N GLN A 271 -23.87 2.61 -24.27
CA GLN A 271 -24.97 1.88 -24.92
C GLN A 271 -25.03 0.41 -24.47
N LEU A 272 -23.87 -0.24 -24.34
CA LEU A 272 -23.79 -1.62 -23.86
C LEU A 272 -24.24 -1.74 -22.40
N LEU A 273 -23.79 -0.82 -21.54
CA LEU A 273 -24.15 -0.83 -20.12
C LEU A 273 -25.61 -0.47 -19.87
N ALA A 274 -26.19 0.42 -20.69
CA ALA A 274 -27.61 0.77 -20.63
C ALA A 274 -28.54 -0.44 -20.84
N GLN A 275 -28.06 -1.51 -21.49
CA GLN A 275 -28.81 -2.77 -21.65
C GLN A 275 -28.87 -3.61 -20.35
N ARG A 276 -28.16 -3.21 -19.29
CA ARG A 276 -28.11 -3.88 -17.96
C ARG A 276 -27.65 -5.34 -17.97
N GLY A 277 -27.10 -5.83 -19.08
CA GLY A 277 -26.59 -7.19 -19.22
C GLY A 277 -25.09 -7.34 -18.95
N LYS A 278 -24.37 -6.23 -18.69
CA LYS A 278 -22.91 -6.19 -18.53
C LYS A 278 -22.52 -5.32 -17.34
N ILE A 279 -21.43 -5.70 -16.70
CA ILE A 279 -20.77 -4.91 -15.67
C ILE A 279 -19.36 -4.61 -16.17
N LEU A 280 -18.98 -3.33 -16.16
CA LEU A 280 -17.66 -2.87 -16.58
C LEU A 280 -16.96 -2.15 -15.42
N PRO A 281 -16.05 -2.83 -14.69
CA PRO A 281 -15.26 -2.21 -13.64
C PRO A 281 -14.44 -1.03 -14.17
N ARG A 282 -14.31 0.02 -13.37
CA ARG A 282 -13.66 1.27 -13.79
C ARG A 282 -12.21 1.10 -14.24
N GLN A 283 -11.45 0.24 -13.56
CA GLN A 283 -10.06 -0.06 -13.94
C GLN A 283 -9.99 -0.72 -15.33
N LEU A 284 -10.95 -1.60 -15.64
CA LEU A 284 -11.02 -2.24 -16.95
C LEU A 284 -11.43 -1.23 -18.03
N TRP A 285 -12.38 -0.35 -17.74
CA TRP A 285 -12.73 0.77 -18.63
C TRP A 285 -11.50 1.62 -18.98
N ARG A 286 -10.77 2.10 -17.98
CA ARG A 286 -9.55 2.90 -18.19
C ARG A 286 -8.49 2.13 -18.99
N SER A 287 -8.35 0.83 -18.77
CA SER A 287 -7.41 0.02 -19.56
C SER A 287 -7.75 -0.01 -21.05
N PHE A 288 -9.05 -0.05 -21.41
CA PHE A 288 -9.46 0.02 -22.81
C PHE A 288 -9.12 1.36 -23.44
N LEU A 289 -9.31 2.46 -22.71
CA LEU A 289 -8.95 3.80 -23.18
C LEU A 289 -7.44 3.97 -23.36
N ASN A 290 -6.63 3.34 -22.51
CA ASN A 290 -5.16 3.33 -22.66
C ASN A 290 -4.68 2.46 -23.84
N GLU A 291 -5.40 1.39 -24.18
CA GLU A 291 -5.06 0.51 -25.31
C GLU A 291 -5.32 1.16 -26.68
N ILE A 292 -6.16 2.20 -26.73
CA ILE A 292 -6.48 2.93 -27.97
C ILE A 292 -5.72 4.26 -28.11
N THR A 293 -4.79 4.55 -27.20
CA THR A 293 -3.99 5.77 -27.20
C THR A 293 -3.26 5.98 -28.53
N ILE A 294 -3.18 7.23 -28.95
CA ILE A 294 -2.39 7.67 -30.10
C ILE A 294 -1.67 8.97 -29.76
N ALA A 295 -0.40 9.07 -30.17
CA ALA A 295 0.38 10.29 -29.99
C ALA A 295 -0.16 11.40 -30.91
N GLY A 296 -0.01 12.65 -30.48
CA GLY A 296 -0.47 13.83 -31.21
C GLY A 296 -0.63 15.01 -30.27
N ASP A 297 -1.05 16.14 -30.81
CA ASP A 297 -1.24 17.37 -30.04
C ASP A 297 -2.51 17.29 -29.18
N ALA A 298 -2.47 17.91 -28.01
CA ALA A 298 -3.64 18.09 -27.15
C ALA A 298 -4.64 19.06 -27.79
N ILE A 299 -5.84 19.15 -27.21
CA ILE A 299 -6.83 20.16 -27.62
C ILE A 299 -6.22 21.55 -27.45
N ALA A 300 -6.11 22.31 -28.54
CA ALA A 300 -5.62 23.67 -28.53
C ALA A 300 -6.67 24.60 -27.89
N PRO A 301 -6.39 25.26 -26.76
CA PRO A 301 -7.36 26.13 -26.08
C PRO A 301 -7.90 27.26 -26.97
N ALA A 302 -7.14 27.70 -27.96
CA ALA A 302 -7.55 28.71 -28.95
C ALA A 302 -8.82 28.31 -29.73
N THR A 303 -9.05 27.01 -29.94
CA THR A 303 -10.26 26.50 -30.61
C THR A 303 -11.52 26.61 -29.74
N LEU A 304 -11.35 26.85 -28.43
CA LEU A 304 -12.41 27.05 -27.44
C LEU A 304 -12.56 28.52 -27.04
N ALA A 305 -12.03 29.45 -27.84
CA ALA A 305 -12.15 30.90 -27.64
C ALA A 305 -13.58 31.42 -27.37
N PRO A 306 -14.68 30.86 -27.92
CA PRO A 306 -16.03 31.25 -27.52
C PRO A 306 -16.28 31.21 -26.01
N VAL A 307 -15.71 30.23 -25.30
CA VAL A 307 -15.87 30.09 -23.84
C VAL A 307 -15.13 31.20 -23.09
N SER A 308 -13.89 31.49 -23.47
CA SER A 308 -13.15 32.63 -22.88
C SER A 308 -13.86 33.97 -23.15
N ARG A 309 -14.43 34.16 -24.34
CA ARG A 309 -15.19 35.38 -24.66
C ARG A 309 -16.45 35.51 -23.82
N PHE A 310 -17.15 34.40 -23.59
CA PHE A 310 -18.35 34.38 -22.75
C PHE A 310 -18.07 34.91 -21.33
N PHE A 311 -16.96 34.48 -20.72
CA PHE A 311 -16.59 34.86 -19.37
C PHE A 311 -15.70 36.11 -19.26
N ALA A 312 -15.28 36.72 -20.37
CA ALA A 312 -14.26 37.77 -20.36
C ALA A 312 -14.61 38.95 -19.43
N ALA A 313 -15.83 39.49 -19.54
CA ALA A 313 -16.26 40.61 -18.69
C ALA A 313 -16.35 40.22 -17.21
N ALA A 314 -16.90 39.03 -16.90
CA ALA A 314 -17.01 38.53 -15.54
C ALA A 314 -15.63 38.29 -14.91
N ASN A 315 -14.69 37.69 -15.65
CA ASN A 315 -13.34 37.40 -15.18
C ASN A 315 -12.50 38.67 -14.97
N GLN A 316 -12.69 39.71 -15.79
CA GLN A 316 -12.04 41.01 -15.56
C GLN A 316 -12.50 41.65 -14.24
N GLU A 317 -13.79 41.57 -13.95
CA GLU A 317 -14.33 42.09 -12.70
C GLU A 317 -13.88 41.23 -11.50
N LEU A 318 -13.90 39.90 -11.66
CA LEU A 318 -13.39 38.97 -10.66
C LEU A 318 -11.91 39.24 -10.34
N ALA A 319 -11.08 39.49 -11.36
CA ALA A 319 -9.67 39.81 -11.16
C ALA A 319 -9.48 41.07 -10.30
N ARG A 320 -10.31 42.12 -10.45
CA ARG A 320 -10.25 43.33 -9.61
C ARG A 320 -10.60 43.06 -8.15
N GLN A 321 -11.45 42.07 -7.89
CA GLN A 321 -11.90 41.70 -6.54
C GLN A 321 -10.89 40.81 -5.81
N HIS A 322 -10.00 40.12 -6.54
CA HIS A 322 -9.03 39.17 -5.99
C HIS A 322 -7.59 39.62 -6.29
N PRO A 323 -6.85 40.19 -5.32
CA PRO A 323 -5.52 40.76 -5.56
C PRO A 323 -4.50 39.79 -6.20
N ALA A 324 -4.57 38.49 -5.87
CA ALA A 324 -3.69 37.48 -6.45
C ALA A 324 -3.96 37.25 -7.94
N LEU A 325 -5.22 37.32 -8.38
CA LEU A 325 -5.60 37.23 -9.79
C LEU A 325 -5.17 38.49 -10.55
N GLN A 326 -5.41 39.67 -9.96
CA GLN A 326 -4.99 40.94 -10.54
C GLN A 326 -3.47 40.99 -10.77
N ALA A 327 -2.69 40.58 -9.77
CA ALA A 327 -1.23 40.56 -9.84
C ALA A 327 -0.70 39.62 -10.93
N ALA A 328 -1.43 38.54 -11.22
CA ALA A 328 -1.10 37.60 -12.30
C ALA A 328 -1.65 38.00 -13.68
N GLY A 329 -2.39 39.11 -13.79
CA GLY A 329 -2.96 39.57 -15.05
C GLY A 329 -4.09 38.68 -15.60
N PHE A 330 -4.76 37.91 -14.72
CA PHE A 330 -5.88 37.04 -15.08
C PHE A 330 -7.03 37.85 -15.70
N GLY A 331 -7.63 37.33 -16.78
CA GLY A 331 -8.74 38.00 -17.48
C GLY A 331 -8.34 39.18 -18.38
N SER A 332 -7.05 39.37 -18.67
CA SER A 332 -6.57 40.39 -19.63
C SER A 332 -6.86 40.02 -21.10
N GLU A 333 -6.81 41.01 -22.01
CA GLU A 333 -7.10 40.84 -23.46
C GLU A 333 -6.31 39.70 -24.15
N THR A 334 -5.16 39.30 -23.58
CA THR A 334 -4.33 38.21 -24.10
C THR A 334 -5.01 36.83 -24.07
N GLU A 335 -5.98 36.60 -23.18
CA GLU A 335 -6.80 35.36 -23.14
C GLU A 335 -7.94 35.37 -24.19
N THR A 336 -8.21 36.51 -24.83
CA THR A 336 -9.33 36.72 -25.75
C THR A 336 -8.96 36.63 -27.24
N SER A 337 -7.79 36.07 -27.55
CA SER A 337 -7.22 36.07 -28.91
C SER A 337 -8.27 35.72 -29.99
N ARG A 338 -8.38 36.59 -31.01
CA ARG A 338 -9.24 36.45 -32.18
C ARG A 338 -8.69 35.34 -33.10
N GLY A 339 -8.82 34.09 -32.68
CA GLY A 339 -8.61 32.95 -33.57
C GLY A 339 -9.89 32.66 -34.35
N ASP A 340 -9.82 32.63 -35.69
CA ASP A 340 -10.91 32.14 -36.55
C ASP A 340 -11.04 30.60 -36.54
N GLN A 341 -10.24 29.91 -35.71
CA GLN A 341 -10.29 28.46 -35.60
C GLN A 341 -11.53 28.04 -34.81
N THR A 342 -12.52 27.52 -35.53
CA THR A 342 -13.70 26.92 -34.94
C THR A 342 -13.38 25.51 -34.45
N TRP A 343 -13.79 25.16 -33.23
CA TRP A 343 -13.66 23.80 -32.72
C TRP A 343 -14.26 22.77 -33.68
N LYS A 344 -13.47 21.73 -33.94
CA LYS A 344 -13.91 20.51 -34.62
C LYS A 344 -13.24 19.34 -33.92
N GLU A 345 -14.00 18.28 -33.66
CA GLU A 345 -13.42 17.05 -33.13
C GLU A 345 -12.34 16.51 -34.09
N ALA A 346 -11.19 16.12 -33.53
CA ALA A 346 -10.06 15.61 -34.29
C ALA A 346 -10.40 14.29 -34.99
N ASP A 347 -9.75 14.04 -36.13
CA ASP A 347 -9.79 12.71 -36.77
C ASP A 347 -9.18 11.69 -35.80
N PRO A 348 -9.85 10.56 -35.50
CA PRO A 348 -9.28 9.53 -34.64
C PRO A 348 -8.08 8.80 -35.30
N GLU A 349 -7.81 9.05 -36.58
CA GLU A 349 -6.68 8.54 -37.38
C GLU A 349 -6.63 7.01 -37.53
N ARG A 350 -5.80 6.56 -38.49
CA ARG A 350 -5.49 5.14 -38.75
C ARG A 350 -6.73 4.26 -38.97
N GLY A 351 -7.80 4.84 -39.53
CA GLY A 351 -9.05 4.13 -39.81
C GLY A 351 -9.74 3.58 -38.56
N PHE A 352 -9.52 4.19 -37.39
CA PHE A 352 -10.09 3.76 -36.11
C PHE A 352 -11.60 3.54 -36.17
N ARG A 353 -12.06 2.41 -35.63
CA ARG A 353 -13.48 2.07 -35.50
C ARG A 353 -13.76 1.54 -34.11
N ALA A 354 -14.41 2.36 -33.27
CA ALA A 354 -14.72 2.01 -31.88
C ALA A 354 -15.46 0.65 -31.76
N SER A 355 -16.31 0.31 -32.71
CA SER A 355 -17.06 -0.96 -32.72
C SER A 355 -16.15 -2.20 -32.84
N GLN A 356 -15.07 -2.13 -33.62
CA GLN A 356 -14.12 -3.24 -33.74
C GLN A 356 -13.38 -3.48 -32.41
N TYR A 357 -12.94 -2.40 -31.77
CA TYR A 357 -12.29 -2.48 -30.46
C TYR A 357 -13.26 -3.02 -29.40
N LEU A 358 -14.50 -2.54 -29.35
CA LEU A 358 -15.52 -3.05 -28.43
C LEU A 358 -15.71 -4.57 -28.58
N LEU A 359 -15.79 -5.08 -29.82
CA LEU A 359 -15.91 -6.51 -30.07
C LEU A 359 -14.70 -7.30 -29.53
N THR A 360 -13.49 -6.77 -29.71
CA THR A 360 -12.27 -7.41 -29.14
C THR A 360 -12.28 -7.39 -27.60
N PHE A 361 -12.79 -6.31 -27.00
CA PHE A 361 -12.89 -6.16 -25.55
C PHE A 361 -14.02 -6.97 -24.92
N MET A 362 -15.00 -7.41 -25.72
CA MET A 362 -16.20 -8.12 -25.24
C MET A 362 -15.86 -9.37 -24.42
N ARG A 363 -14.79 -10.10 -24.74
CA ARG A 363 -14.34 -11.25 -23.93
C ARG A 363 -13.96 -10.84 -22.50
N ARG A 364 -13.22 -9.74 -22.35
CA ARG A 364 -12.81 -9.19 -21.05
C ARG A 364 -14.00 -8.62 -20.30
N ILE A 365 -14.92 -7.94 -20.99
CA ILE A 365 -16.17 -7.43 -20.42
C ILE A 365 -17.04 -8.60 -19.91
N ASN A 366 -17.21 -9.66 -20.69
CA ASN A 366 -17.97 -10.85 -20.29
C ASN A 366 -17.34 -11.55 -19.08
N ARG A 367 -16.00 -11.69 -19.08
CA ARG A 367 -15.28 -12.25 -17.94
C ARG A 367 -15.49 -11.40 -16.69
N ALA A 368 -15.27 -10.09 -16.79
CA ALA A 368 -15.48 -9.17 -15.68
C ALA A 368 -16.94 -9.15 -15.21
N THR A 369 -17.91 -9.24 -16.12
CA THR A 369 -19.33 -9.36 -15.77
C THR A 369 -19.60 -10.63 -14.97
N LYS A 370 -19.04 -11.77 -15.40
CA LYS A 370 -19.18 -13.04 -14.67
C LYS A 370 -18.54 -12.98 -13.29
N GLU A 371 -17.32 -12.42 -13.21
CA GLU A 371 -16.59 -12.23 -11.95
C GLU A 371 -17.37 -11.30 -11.01
N GLU A 372 -17.81 -10.14 -11.49
CA GLU A 372 -18.57 -9.16 -10.72
C GLU A 372 -19.96 -9.66 -10.33
N MET A 373 -20.66 -10.43 -11.16
CA MET A 373 -21.92 -11.07 -10.76
C MET A 373 -21.70 -12.13 -9.67
N GLN A 374 -20.53 -12.77 -9.63
CA GLN A 374 -20.15 -13.71 -8.57
C GLN A 374 -19.72 -13.01 -7.27
N THR A 375 -19.07 -11.84 -7.34
CA THR A 375 -18.62 -11.08 -6.15
C THR A 375 -19.60 -10.02 -5.64
N LYS A 376 -20.39 -9.38 -6.52
CA LYS A 376 -21.33 -8.27 -6.23
C LYS A 376 -22.79 -8.63 -6.47
N GLY A 377 -23.11 -9.90 -6.70
CA GLY A 377 -24.49 -10.37 -6.83
C GLY A 377 -25.37 -10.01 -5.62
N SER A 378 -24.78 -9.85 -4.43
CA SER A 378 -25.46 -9.34 -3.23
C SER A 378 -25.72 -7.83 -3.30
N ASP A 379 -24.72 -7.04 -3.68
CA ASP A 379 -24.75 -5.59 -3.51
C ASP A 379 -25.61 -4.86 -4.58
N LEU A 380 -25.79 -5.47 -5.76
CA LEU A 380 -26.62 -4.93 -6.83
C LEU A 380 -28.07 -5.45 -6.81
N GLN A 381 -28.38 -6.48 -6.01
CA GLN A 381 -29.75 -6.98 -5.81
C GLN A 381 -30.45 -6.33 -4.60
N ASP A 382 -29.72 -5.63 -3.73
CA ASP A 382 -30.26 -4.93 -2.56
C ASP A 382 -30.89 -3.55 -2.88
N ILE A 383 -31.77 -3.51 -3.89
CA ILE A 383 -32.91 -2.57 -3.92
C ILE A 383 -34.20 -3.29 -3.49
N SER A 384 -34.19 -4.63 -3.36
CA SER A 384 -35.28 -5.33 -2.69
C SER A 384 -34.83 -6.67 -2.11
N LYS A 385 -34.96 -6.78 -0.78
CA LYS A 385 -34.90 -7.99 0.05
C LYS A 385 -33.50 -8.48 0.46
N ALA A 386 -33.07 -7.93 1.60
CA ALA A 386 -32.03 -8.51 2.44
C ALA A 386 -32.37 -9.97 2.80
N LYS A 387 -31.43 -10.87 2.51
CA LYS A 387 -31.32 -12.16 3.20
C LYS A 387 -29.91 -12.28 3.76
N ALA A 388 -29.82 -12.32 5.09
CA ALA A 388 -28.57 -12.41 5.82
C ALA A 388 -27.79 -13.71 5.50
N PRO A 389 -26.49 -13.63 5.19
CA PRO A 389 -25.59 -14.77 5.31
C PRO A 389 -25.23 -14.97 6.79
N ALA A 390 -25.07 -16.23 7.20
CA ALA A 390 -24.80 -16.66 8.57
C ALA A 390 -23.61 -15.88 9.19
N THR A 391 -23.90 -15.12 10.24
CA THR A 391 -22.97 -14.26 10.96
C THR A 391 -22.07 -15.09 11.87
N ALA A 392 -20.87 -15.45 11.41
CA ALA A 392 -19.77 -15.59 12.37
C ALA A 392 -19.56 -14.19 12.96
N GLN A 393 -19.77 -14.01 14.25
CA GLN A 393 -19.52 -12.73 14.92
C GLN A 393 -18.05 -12.64 15.35
N PRO A 394 -17.42 -11.46 15.30
CA PRO A 394 -16.11 -11.27 15.91
C PRO A 394 -16.14 -11.60 17.40
N THR A 395 -15.04 -12.13 17.90
CA THR A 395 -14.79 -12.39 19.32
C THR A 395 -14.77 -11.09 20.11
N LYS A 396 -15.00 -11.17 21.43
CA LYS A 396 -14.89 -10.01 22.33
C LYS A 396 -13.52 -9.34 22.28
N ALA A 397 -12.45 -10.14 22.15
CA ALA A 397 -11.08 -9.64 21.99
C ALA A 397 -10.87 -8.92 20.65
N ALA A 398 -11.50 -9.38 19.57
CA ALA A 398 -11.49 -8.65 18.31
C ALA A 398 -12.25 -7.33 18.41
N LEU A 399 -13.43 -7.32 19.04
CA LEU A 399 -14.25 -6.11 19.20
C LEU A 399 -13.58 -5.00 20.02
N SER A 400 -12.66 -5.33 20.93
CA SER A 400 -11.94 -4.31 21.70
C SER A 400 -10.87 -3.57 20.91
N VAL A 401 -10.40 -4.12 19.79
CA VAL A 401 -9.33 -3.53 18.97
C VAL A 401 -9.74 -3.20 17.53
N MET A 402 -10.77 -3.85 17.00
CA MET A 402 -11.17 -3.68 15.61
C MET A 402 -11.79 -2.31 15.37
N THR A 403 -11.19 -1.56 14.44
CA THR A 403 -11.82 -0.37 13.87
C THR A 403 -13.07 -0.76 13.07
N PRO A 404 -14.00 0.17 12.79
CA PRO A 404 -15.14 -0.11 11.92
C PRO A 404 -14.73 -0.72 10.58
N ARG A 405 -13.59 -0.28 10.04
CA ARG A 405 -13.01 -0.85 8.81
C ARG A 405 -12.55 -2.30 8.98
N ALA A 406 -11.95 -2.65 10.12
CA ALA A 406 -11.58 -4.02 10.41
C ALA A 406 -12.82 -4.93 10.53
N LEU A 407 -13.94 -4.41 11.09
CA LEU A 407 -15.21 -5.13 11.11
C LEU A 407 -15.78 -5.36 9.71
N GLU A 408 -15.78 -4.33 8.85
CA GLU A 408 -16.17 -4.46 7.44
C GLU A 408 -15.30 -5.49 6.69
N ASN A 409 -13.98 -5.43 6.90
CA ASN A 409 -13.06 -6.38 6.30
C ASN A 409 -13.35 -7.80 6.79
N PHE A 410 -13.70 -7.97 8.07
CA PHE A 410 -14.03 -9.28 8.64
C PHE A 410 -15.29 -9.86 8.00
N GLU A 411 -16.34 -9.05 7.85
CA GLU A 411 -17.57 -9.44 7.16
C GLU A 411 -17.30 -9.81 5.68
N MET A 412 -16.58 -8.94 4.96
CA MET A 412 -16.19 -9.18 3.57
C MET A 412 -15.38 -10.47 3.41
N LEU A 413 -14.48 -10.77 4.36
CA LEU A 413 -13.65 -11.97 4.30
C LEU A 413 -14.45 -13.25 4.45
N GLN A 414 -15.63 -13.24 5.07
CA GLN A 414 -16.38 -14.48 5.33
C GLN A 414 -16.75 -15.25 4.06
N SER A 415 -17.01 -14.54 2.96
CA SER A 415 -17.38 -15.09 1.65
C SER A 415 -16.31 -14.89 0.58
N SER A 416 -15.17 -14.29 0.93
CA SER A 416 -14.12 -13.93 -0.02
C SER A 416 -13.16 -15.08 -0.34
N PRO A 417 -12.61 -15.18 -1.57
CA PRO A 417 -11.51 -16.10 -1.88
C PRO A 417 -10.20 -15.79 -1.13
N PHE A 418 -10.16 -14.66 -0.41
CA PHE A 418 -9.05 -14.26 0.46
C PHE A 418 -9.23 -14.73 1.92
N LYS A 419 -10.33 -15.41 2.24
CA LYS A 419 -10.55 -15.98 3.57
C LYS A 419 -9.41 -16.93 3.94
N PRO A 420 -8.75 -16.74 5.09
CA PRO A 420 -7.67 -17.63 5.49
C PRO A 420 -8.20 -19.03 5.81
N HIS A 421 -7.52 -20.08 5.32
CA HIS A 421 -7.85 -21.47 5.61
C HIS A 421 -6.66 -22.41 5.39
N ASN A 422 -6.70 -23.63 5.93
CA ASN A 422 -5.59 -24.59 5.83
C ASN A 422 -5.82 -25.75 4.85
N ASN A 423 -6.79 -25.63 3.94
CA ASN A 423 -7.12 -26.69 2.95
C ASN A 423 -6.00 -27.01 1.93
N LEU A 424 -4.89 -26.26 1.93
CA LEU A 424 -3.71 -26.56 1.10
C LEU A 424 -2.73 -27.52 1.80
N SER A 425 -2.96 -27.88 3.06
CA SER A 425 -2.05 -28.75 3.81
C SER A 425 -2.18 -30.21 3.38
N PRO A 426 -1.05 -30.90 3.14
CA PRO A 426 -1.00 -32.35 3.25
C PRO A 426 -1.61 -32.79 4.59
N LYS A 427 -2.37 -33.90 4.58
CA LYS A 427 -2.94 -34.44 5.83
C LYS A 427 -1.80 -34.85 6.78
N GLY A 428 -1.94 -34.54 8.08
CA GLY A 428 -1.06 -35.05 9.14
C GLY A 428 0.12 -34.16 9.54
N GLU A 429 0.11 -32.85 9.24
CA GLU A 429 1.15 -31.92 9.73
C GLU A 429 1.10 -31.70 11.24
N ASP A 430 -0.06 -31.95 11.84
CA ASP A 430 -0.33 -31.92 13.28
C ASP A 430 0.01 -33.24 13.99
N LEU A 431 0.36 -34.27 13.23
CA LEU A 431 0.69 -35.60 13.73
C LEU A 431 2.21 -35.77 13.84
N PRO A 432 2.74 -36.20 15.00
CA PRO A 432 4.13 -36.62 15.10
C PRO A 432 4.41 -37.77 14.12
N LEU A 433 5.47 -37.60 13.33
CA LEU A 433 6.00 -38.63 12.43
C LEU A 433 7.36 -39.12 12.94
N PRO A 434 7.83 -40.30 12.49
CA PRO A 434 9.16 -40.77 12.85
C PRO A 434 10.23 -39.70 12.59
N PRO A 435 11.19 -39.54 13.52
CA PRO A 435 12.28 -38.60 13.34
C PRO A 435 13.10 -38.96 12.09
N TYR A 436 13.78 -37.95 11.53
CA TYR A 436 14.73 -38.18 10.46
C TYR A 436 16.00 -38.83 11.01
N ASP A 437 16.65 -39.62 10.16
CA ASP A 437 17.93 -40.21 10.48
C ASP A 437 19.00 -39.12 10.61
N ILE A 438 19.99 -39.36 11.46
CA ILE A 438 21.16 -38.49 11.60
C ILE A 438 21.94 -38.53 10.28
N ALA A 439 22.06 -37.38 9.62
CA ALA A 439 22.85 -37.24 8.41
C ALA A 439 24.29 -36.82 8.77
N PRO A 440 25.32 -37.45 8.19
CA PRO A 440 26.70 -37.01 8.41
C PRO A 440 26.94 -35.64 7.75
N LEU A 441 27.80 -34.83 8.36
CA LEU A 441 28.27 -33.59 7.74
C LEU A 441 29.04 -33.89 6.44
N ARG A 442 28.83 -33.06 5.42
CA ARG A 442 29.51 -33.21 4.13
C ARG A 442 31.00 -32.94 4.28
N GLN A 443 31.80 -33.71 3.55
CA GLN A 443 33.22 -33.41 3.34
C GLN A 443 33.36 -32.59 2.06
N LEU A 444 33.77 -31.33 2.18
CA LEU A 444 33.86 -30.42 1.05
C LEU A 444 35.24 -30.48 0.38
N PRO A 445 35.32 -30.34 -0.96
CA PRO A 445 36.59 -30.15 -1.65
C PRO A 445 37.34 -28.93 -1.13
N LYS A 446 38.68 -28.96 -1.17
CA LYS A 446 39.51 -27.82 -0.77
C LYS A 446 39.13 -26.57 -1.57
N GLY A 447 38.85 -25.48 -0.87
CA GLY A 447 38.45 -24.20 -1.48
C GLY A 447 36.97 -24.08 -1.82
N ASN A 448 36.13 -25.04 -1.44
CA ASN A 448 34.67 -24.98 -1.56
C ASN A 448 34.04 -24.74 -0.18
N SER A 449 33.07 -23.83 -0.10
CA SER A 449 32.36 -23.48 1.14
C SER A 449 30.97 -24.12 1.28
N GLY A 450 30.51 -24.86 0.26
CA GLY A 450 29.27 -25.64 0.28
C GLY A 450 28.03 -24.76 0.32
N ASN A 451 27.02 -25.19 1.07
CA ASN A 451 25.81 -24.42 1.32
C ASN A 451 26.09 -23.41 2.44
N VAL A 452 25.97 -22.10 2.14
CA VAL A 452 26.35 -21.03 3.07
C VAL A 452 25.15 -20.18 3.44
N ILE A 453 24.89 -20.06 4.75
CA ILE A 453 23.97 -19.03 5.25
C ILE A 453 24.74 -17.73 5.51
N VAL A 454 24.22 -16.61 5.02
CA VAL A 454 24.65 -15.26 5.39
C VAL A 454 23.54 -14.59 6.20
N GLY A 455 23.88 -13.97 7.33
CA GLY A 455 22.90 -13.38 8.23
C GLY A 455 23.43 -12.18 9.01
N CYS A 456 22.52 -11.48 9.68
CA CYS A 456 22.83 -10.37 10.57
C CYS A 456 22.15 -10.58 11.92
N MET A 457 22.86 -10.36 13.02
CA MET A 457 22.34 -10.53 14.37
C MET A 457 22.54 -9.26 15.21
N LYS A 458 21.63 -9.05 16.17
CA LYS A 458 21.75 -8.05 17.23
C LYS A 458 20.97 -8.55 18.43
N ASN A 459 21.68 -8.83 19.52
CA ASN A 459 21.14 -9.34 20.78
C ASN A 459 20.26 -10.60 20.62
N GLU A 460 20.85 -11.69 20.13
CA GLU A 460 20.18 -12.96 19.84
C GLU A 460 20.83 -14.16 20.56
N ALA A 461 21.69 -13.93 21.55
CA ALA A 461 22.53 -14.94 22.19
C ALA A 461 21.82 -16.26 22.54
N PRO A 462 20.61 -16.28 23.14
CA PRO A 462 19.94 -17.52 23.54
C PRO A 462 19.56 -18.46 22.38
N TYR A 463 19.57 -17.97 21.14
CA TYR A 463 19.01 -18.68 19.99
C TYR A 463 20.07 -19.18 19.00
N ILE A 464 21.32 -18.74 19.15
CA ILE A 464 22.38 -18.96 18.16
C ILE A 464 22.76 -20.44 18.06
N VAL A 465 22.96 -21.11 19.21
CA VAL A 465 23.49 -22.48 19.21
C VAL A 465 22.48 -23.46 18.63
N GLU A 466 21.19 -23.36 18.98
CA GLU A 466 20.13 -24.15 18.33
C GLU A 466 20.10 -23.88 16.83
N TRP A 467 20.08 -22.61 16.43
CA TRP A 467 19.92 -22.23 15.02
C TRP A 467 21.10 -22.72 14.17
N VAL A 468 22.33 -22.64 14.67
CA VAL A 468 23.52 -23.16 14.00
C VAL A 468 23.48 -24.69 13.96
N ALA A 469 23.20 -25.36 15.10
CA ALA A 469 23.15 -26.82 15.16
C ALA A 469 22.07 -27.41 14.24
N TYR A 470 20.88 -26.81 14.22
CA TYR A 470 19.77 -27.22 13.37
C TYR A 470 20.15 -27.17 11.90
N HIS A 471 20.65 -26.02 11.43
CA HIS A 471 20.95 -25.84 10.02
C HIS A 471 22.13 -26.72 9.56
N ARG A 472 23.12 -26.95 10.42
CA ARG A 472 24.20 -27.91 10.17
C ARG A 472 23.68 -29.33 10.02
N ALA A 473 22.80 -29.78 10.92
CA ALA A 473 22.19 -31.10 10.85
C ALA A 473 21.31 -31.31 9.60
N MET A 474 20.89 -30.24 8.91
CA MET A 474 20.17 -30.32 7.64
C MET A 474 21.06 -30.26 6.38
N GLY A 475 22.36 -30.03 6.54
CA GLY A 475 23.30 -29.92 5.42
C GLY A 475 23.70 -28.50 5.03
N VAL A 476 23.58 -27.51 5.93
CA VAL A 476 24.32 -26.24 5.80
C VAL A 476 25.75 -26.47 6.23
N ASP A 477 26.69 -26.09 5.38
CA ASP A 477 28.10 -26.41 5.57
C ASP A 477 28.86 -25.30 6.29
N ASN A 478 28.54 -24.03 5.99
CA ASN A 478 29.19 -22.86 6.59
C ASN A 478 28.20 -21.71 6.83
N PHE A 479 28.62 -20.75 7.63
CA PHE A 479 27.86 -19.53 7.90
C PHE A 479 28.78 -18.31 7.83
N LEU A 480 28.21 -17.17 7.44
CA LEU A 480 28.82 -15.85 7.54
C LEU A 480 27.85 -14.92 8.25
N ILE A 481 28.13 -14.65 9.53
CA ILE A 481 27.25 -13.86 10.38
C ILE A 481 27.89 -12.51 10.69
N TYR A 482 27.11 -11.44 10.49
CA TYR A 482 27.47 -10.09 10.88
C TYR A 482 26.75 -9.67 12.16
N THR A 483 27.44 -9.04 13.10
CA THR A 483 26.84 -8.48 14.33
C THR A 483 26.73 -6.96 14.27
N ASN A 484 25.74 -6.39 14.97
CA ASN A 484 25.51 -4.94 15.01
C ASN A 484 25.25 -4.45 16.45
N GLY A 485 26.30 -4.07 17.17
CA GLY A 485 26.27 -3.45 18.49
C GLY A 485 25.57 -4.36 19.50
N CYS A 486 26.14 -5.55 19.71
CA CYS A 486 25.59 -6.53 20.63
C CYS A 486 26.05 -6.28 22.07
N GLU A 487 25.15 -6.52 23.03
CA GLU A 487 25.37 -6.28 24.46
C GLU A 487 25.12 -7.53 25.32
N ASP A 488 24.63 -8.61 24.71
CA ASP A 488 24.13 -9.82 25.38
C ASP A 488 25.05 -11.05 25.24
N GLY A 489 26.27 -10.90 24.71
CA GLY A 489 27.15 -12.03 24.43
C GLY A 489 27.00 -12.64 23.02
N THR A 490 26.13 -12.09 22.15
CA THR A 490 25.96 -12.58 20.76
C THR A 490 27.29 -12.64 20.01
N SER A 491 28.11 -11.59 20.11
CA SER A 491 29.39 -11.51 19.40
C SER A 491 30.38 -12.56 19.89
N GLU A 492 30.44 -12.78 21.21
CA GLU A 492 31.35 -13.71 21.87
C GLU A 492 30.99 -15.17 21.56
N ILE A 493 29.70 -15.50 21.48
CA ILE A 493 29.23 -16.81 21.01
C ILE A 493 29.68 -17.05 19.56
N LEU A 494 29.51 -16.06 18.68
CA LEU A 494 29.89 -16.17 17.27
C LEU A 494 31.40 -16.22 17.08
N ASP A 495 32.17 -15.45 17.85
CA ASP A 495 33.64 -15.52 17.87
C ASP A 495 34.10 -16.90 18.30
N ARG A 496 33.51 -17.48 19.37
CA ARG A 496 33.87 -18.81 19.81
C ARG A 496 33.53 -19.89 18.78
N LEU A 497 32.36 -19.80 18.15
CA LEU A 497 32.00 -20.71 17.05
C LEU A 497 32.93 -20.56 15.84
N GLN A 498 33.46 -19.36 15.57
CA GLN A 498 34.48 -19.15 14.55
C GLN A 498 35.82 -19.80 14.92
N GLU A 499 36.28 -19.65 16.16
CA GLU A 499 37.50 -20.32 16.67
C GLU A 499 37.38 -21.84 16.60
N MET A 500 36.19 -22.38 16.86
CA MET A 500 35.88 -23.81 16.71
C MET A 500 35.77 -24.27 15.25
N GLY A 501 35.88 -23.36 14.27
CA GLY A 501 35.79 -23.66 12.84
C GLY A 501 34.36 -23.96 12.35
N VAL A 502 33.33 -23.54 13.10
CA VAL A 502 31.91 -23.83 12.79
C VAL A 502 31.31 -22.79 11.84
N LEU A 503 31.73 -21.53 11.94
CA LEU A 503 31.23 -20.41 11.13
C LEU A 503 32.27 -19.29 10.96
N GLN A 504 31.90 -18.25 10.22
CA GLN A 504 32.65 -17.00 10.08
C GLN A 504 31.84 -15.85 10.69
N HIS A 505 32.49 -15.04 11.53
CA HIS A 505 31.89 -13.89 12.21
C HIS A 505 32.58 -12.58 11.79
N ARG A 506 31.80 -11.53 11.58
CA ARG A 506 32.28 -10.17 11.30
C ARG A 506 31.52 -9.15 12.13
N ASN A 507 32.23 -8.20 12.73
CA ASN A 507 31.61 -7.03 13.33
C ASN A 507 31.19 -6.03 12.22
N ASN A 508 29.97 -5.48 12.31
CA ASN A 508 29.40 -4.52 11.36
C ASN A 508 28.97 -3.21 12.03
N ASP A 509 29.60 -2.82 13.14
CA ASP A 509 29.22 -1.65 13.95
C ASP A 509 29.53 -0.33 13.24
N ASP A 510 30.59 -0.30 12.44
CA ASP A 510 31.01 0.87 11.64
C ASP A 510 30.24 1.04 10.32
N TRP A 511 29.04 0.46 10.22
CA TRP A 511 28.22 0.53 9.02
C TRP A 511 27.79 1.97 8.69
N LYS A 512 27.63 2.24 7.39
CA LYS A 512 27.16 3.53 6.86
C LYS A 512 25.96 3.34 5.95
N GLY A 513 25.04 4.29 5.95
CA GLY A 513 23.87 4.34 5.06
C GLY A 513 22.54 4.23 5.83
N ASN A 514 21.53 3.63 5.20
CA ASN A 514 20.16 3.56 5.75
C ASN A 514 19.82 2.21 6.42
N SER A 515 20.62 1.15 6.21
CA SER A 515 20.37 -0.17 6.82
C SER A 515 21.68 -0.93 7.08
N PRO A 516 21.92 -1.37 8.33
CA PRO A 516 23.08 -2.20 8.67
C PRO A 516 23.05 -3.55 7.93
N GLN A 517 21.87 -4.18 7.84
CA GLN A 517 21.72 -5.47 7.16
C GLN A 517 22.10 -5.38 5.68
N GLN A 518 21.64 -4.34 4.98
CA GLN A 518 22.00 -4.20 3.56
C GLN A 518 23.48 -3.87 3.37
N HIS A 519 24.11 -3.17 4.33
CA HIS A 519 25.56 -2.95 4.33
C HIS A 519 26.32 -4.28 4.43
N ALA A 520 26.01 -5.09 5.45
CA ALA A 520 26.60 -6.41 5.64
C ALA A 520 26.44 -7.32 4.42
N LEU A 521 25.22 -7.39 3.84
CA LEU A 521 24.97 -8.17 2.64
C LEU A 521 25.81 -7.71 1.43
N ASN A 522 26.06 -6.42 1.27
CA ASN A 522 26.92 -5.93 0.21
C ASN A 522 28.40 -6.27 0.45
N GLN A 523 28.87 -6.26 1.70
CA GLN A 523 30.24 -6.66 2.02
C GLN A 523 30.43 -8.17 1.86
N SER A 524 29.43 -8.97 2.20
CA SER A 524 29.48 -10.44 2.14
C SER A 524 29.85 -10.98 0.76
N LEU A 525 29.49 -10.28 -0.32
CA LEU A 525 29.85 -10.64 -1.70
C LEU A 525 31.36 -10.69 -1.94
N LYS A 526 32.15 -10.05 -1.07
CA LYS A 526 33.62 -10.01 -1.16
C LYS A 526 34.30 -11.04 -0.26
N GLU A 527 33.54 -11.75 0.57
CA GLU A 527 34.11 -12.71 1.53
C GLU A 527 34.40 -14.04 0.83
N PRO A 528 35.59 -14.65 1.06
CA PRO A 528 35.95 -15.92 0.44
C PRO A 528 34.91 -17.03 0.68
N VAL A 529 34.25 -17.05 1.84
CA VAL A 529 33.23 -18.06 2.17
C VAL A 529 31.99 -17.94 1.27
N ILE A 530 31.63 -16.74 0.81
CA ILE A 530 30.51 -16.51 -0.12
C ILE A 530 30.95 -16.70 -1.55
N MET A 531 32.14 -16.21 -1.93
CA MET A 531 32.68 -16.40 -3.28
C MET A 531 32.81 -17.88 -3.66
N ASN A 532 33.14 -18.73 -2.68
CA ASN A 532 33.34 -20.17 -2.86
C ASN A 532 32.12 -21.02 -2.46
N ALA A 533 30.97 -20.40 -2.19
CA ALA A 533 29.73 -21.11 -1.88
C ALA A 533 29.15 -21.81 -3.12
N GLU A 534 28.52 -22.97 -2.94
CA GLU A 534 27.69 -23.63 -3.96
C GLU A 534 26.29 -23.01 -4.00
N TRP A 535 25.71 -22.82 -2.81
CA TRP A 535 24.42 -22.18 -2.58
C TRP A 535 24.55 -21.11 -1.50
N ILE A 536 23.90 -19.97 -1.72
CA ILE A 536 23.87 -18.85 -0.79
C ILE A 536 22.43 -18.68 -0.29
N ILE A 537 22.31 -18.52 1.03
CA ILE A 537 21.03 -18.46 1.73
C ILE A 537 21.06 -17.24 2.65
N HIS A 538 20.11 -16.33 2.53
CA HIS A 538 19.96 -15.25 3.52
C HIS A 538 18.66 -15.45 4.29
N ILE A 539 18.80 -15.83 5.56
CA ILE A 539 17.71 -16.04 6.52
C ILE A 539 18.08 -15.45 7.88
N ASP A 540 17.07 -15.06 8.64
CA ASP A 540 17.20 -14.46 9.97
C ASP A 540 17.27 -15.59 11.06
N VAL A 541 17.79 -15.28 12.26
CA VAL A 541 17.97 -16.27 13.35
C VAL A 541 16.65 -16.80 13.95
N ASP A 542 15.54 -16.16 13.61
CA ASP A 542 14.17 -16.61 13.91
C ASP A 542 13.53 -17.36 12.74
N GLU A 543 14.32 -17.79 11.74
CA GLU A 543 13.87 -18.54 10.57
C GLU A 543 14.56 -19.90 10.45
N PHE A 544 13.78 -20.96 10.26
CA PHE A 544 14.24 -22.35 10.18
C PHE A 544 13.73 -23.00 8.89
N MET A 545 14.65 -23.48 8.05
CA MET A 545 14.25 -24.21 6.84
C MET A 545 13.67 -25.57 7.24
N ASN A 546 12.44 -25.86 6.86
CA ASN A 546 11.79 -27.14 7.11
C ASN A 546 11.71 -27.90 5.79
N VAL A 547 12.69 -28.78 5.55
CA VAL A 547 12.69 -29.68 4.38
C VAL A 547 11.83 -30.89 4.66
N ARG A 548 10.90 -31.16 3.75
CA ARG A 548 9.78 -32.10 3.95
C ARG A 548 9.82 -33.31 3.00
N CYS A 549 10.88 -33.42 2.21
CA CYS A 549 11.15 -34.56 1.33
C CYS A 549 12.38 -35.36 1.78
N GLY A 550 12.46 -36.63 1.38
CA GLY A 550 13.58 -37.51 1.70
C GLY A 550 13.81 -37.64 3.20
N ASN A 551 15.08 -37.53 3.62
CA ASN A 551 15.51 -37.47 5.02
C ASN A 551 15.52 -36.03 5.58
N GLY A 552 14.79 -35.11 4.95
CA GLY A 552 14.69 -33.72 5.38
C GLY A 552 16.01 -32.95 5.25
N THR A 553 16.92 -33.32 4.35
CA THR A 553 18.20 -32.63 4.14
C THR A 553 18.16 -31.70 2.93
N LEU A 554 19.05 -30.70 2.87
CA LEU A 554 19.19 -29.85 1.69
C LEU A 554 19.55 -30.66 0.43
N GLN A 555 20.32 -31.74 0.58
CA GLN A 555 20.64 -32.62 -0.55
C GLN A 555 19.38 -33.30 -1.11
N ASP A 556 18.51 -33.84 -0.26
CA ASP A 556 17.22 -34.42 -0.69
C ASP A 556 16.34 -33.41 -1.43
N LEU A 557 16.38 -32.14 -1.00
CA LEU A 557 15.67 -31.06 -1.68
C LEU A 557 16.28 -30.81 -3.07
N PHE A 558 17.59 -30.66 -3.17
CA PHE A 558 18.28 -30.40 -4.44
C PHE A 558 18.08 -31.53 -5.45
N ASP A 559 18.12 -32.78 -5.00
CA ASP A 559 17.87 -33.95 -5.84
C ASP A 559 16.43 -33.97 -6.39
N ARG A 560 15.48 -33.31 -5.69
CA ARG A 560 14.10 -33.19 -6.14
C ARG A 560 13.87 -32.05 -7.13
N VAL A 561 14.76 -31.04 -7.14
CA VAL A 561 14.70 -29.89 -8.05
C VAL A 561 16.06 -29.61 -8.71
N PRO A 562 16.62 -30.57 -9.47
CA PRO A 562 18.01 -30.49 -9.95
C PRO A 562 18.28 -29.30 -10.89
N GLU A 563 17.25 -28.84 -11.60
CA GLU A 563 17.31 -27.70 -12.52
C GLU A 563 17.15 -26.34 -11.82
N ALA A 564 16.80 -26.30 -10.53
CA ALA A 564 16.59 -25.04 -9.83
C ALA A 564 17.92 -24.31 -9.61
N SER A 565 17.94 -23.03 -9.91
CA SER A 565 19.02 -22.12 -9.49
C SER A 565 18.57 -21.21 -8.34
N ASN A 566 17.27 -21.12 -8.07
CA ASN A 566 16.68 -20.35 -6.97
C ASN A 566 15.49 -21.12 -6.40
N ILE A 567 15.42 -21.22 -5.09
CA ILE A 567 14.33 -21.84 -4.34
C ILE A 567 13.71 -20.76 -3.45
N ALA A 568 12.49 -20.34 -3.77
CA ALA A 568 11.72 -19.42 -2.95
C ALA A 568 11.09 -20.19 -1.79
N MET A 569 11.68 -20.04 -0.61
CA MET A 569 11.24 -20.68 0.62
C MET A 569 10.14 -19.84 1.26
N THR A 570 8.89 -20.18 0.96
CA THR A 570 7.73 -19.44 1.45
C THR A 570 7.65 -19.51 2.97
N TRP A 571 7.41 -18.37 3.60
CA TRP A 571 7.19 -18.31 5.03
C TRP A 571 5.95 -19.07 5.48
N ARG A 572 6.10 -19.69 6.64
CA ARG A 572 5.03 -20.09 7.53
C ARG A 572 5.25 -19.36 8.85
N LEU A 573 4.37 -18.43 9.18
CA LEU A 573 4.51 -17.65 10.41
C LEU A 573 4.04 -18.48 11.61
N PHE A 574 4.90 -18.65 12.60
CA PHE A 574 4.59 -19.33 13.86
C PHE A 574 4.34 -18.30 14.97
N GLY A 575 3.32 -18.57 15.78
CA GLY A 575 2.92 -17.72 16.88
C GLY A 575 3.71 -18.00 18.15
N SER A 576 3.32 -17.29 19.21
CA SER A 576 3.93 -17.43 20.53
C SER A 576 3.54 -18.70 21.28
N ASN A 577 2.60 -19.51 20.76
CA ASN A 577 2.05 -20.69 21.43
C ASN A 577 1.49 -20.40 22.85
N GLY A 578 1.19 -19.14 23.17
CA GLY A 578 0.85 -18.73 24.54
C GLY A 578 2.01 -18.84 25.53
N VAL A 579 3.24 -19.08 25.06
CA VAL A 579 4.45 -19.09 25.88
C VAL A 579 4.76 -17.67 26.30
N THR A 580 4.65 -17.43 27.60
CA THR A 580 4.81 -16.09 28.17
C THR A 580 6.26 -15.80 28.52
N ARG A 581 6.91 -16.75 29.20
CA ARG A 581 8.28 -16.62 29.71
C ARG A 581 9.34 -17.11 28.73
N LEU A 582 10.50 -16.46 28.75
CA LEU A 582 11.71 -16.91 28.08
C LEU A 582 12.27 -18.16 28.77
N LYS A 583 12.55 -19.19 27.98
CA LYS A 583 13.10 -20.48 28.43
C LYS A 583 14.21 -20.93 27.50
N ASP A 584 15.12 -21.72 28.07
CA ASP A 584 16.24 -22.34 27.35
C ASP A 584 15.84 -23.71 26.81
N ASP A 585 14.71 -23.75 26.09
CA ASP A 585 14.24 -24.93 25.37
C ASP A 585 14.33 -24.62 23.86
N PHE A 586 14.44 -25.64 23.01
CA PHE A 586 14.50 -25.42 21.55
C PHE A 586 13.25 -24.71 21.01
N VAL A 587 13.45 -23.63 20.25
CA VAL A 587 12.40 -22.88 19.54
C VAL A 587 11.58 -23.84 18.68
N THR A 588 12.23 -24.71 17.93
CA THR A 588 11.56 -25.69 17.04
C THR A 588 10.71 -26.73 17.79
N GLN A 589 10.99 -26.96 19.08
CA GLN A 589 10.20 -27.82 19.95
C GLN A 589 9.05 -27.07 20.63
N GLN A 590 9.29 -25.82 21.06
CA GLN A 590 8.33 -25.03 21.84
C GLN A 590 7.17 -24.49 21.00
N PHE A 591 7.43 -24.05 19.76
CA PHE A 591 6.48 -23.31 18.94
C PHE A 591 6.00 -24.15 17.75
N ASP A 592 4.82 -24.75 17.89
CA ASP A 592 4.20 -25.64 16.90
C ASP A 592 2.88 -25.10 16.31
N SER A 593 2.40 -23.92 16.73
CA SER A 593 1.20 -23.30 16.18
C SER A 593 1.56 -22.16 15.20
N CYS A 594 0.83 -22.09 14.10
CA CYS A 594 1.18 -21.30 12.92
C CYS A 594 -0.02 -20.77 12.13
N ALA A 595 0.29 -19.90 11.17
CA ALA A 595 -0.66 -19.30 10.23
C ALA A 595 -1.28 -20.35 9.30
N PRO A 596 -2.47 -20.14 8.71
CA PRO A 596 -3.00 -21.01 7.66
C PRO A 596 -2.18 -20.97 6.36
N LYS A 597 -2.18 -22.06 5.57
CA LYS A 597 -1.41 -22.14 4.30
C LYS A 597 -1.98 -21.22 3.25
N HIS A 598 -3.31 -21.17 3.19
CA HIS A 598 -3.98 -20.20 2.37
C HIS A 598 -4.21 -18.93 3.20
N CYS A 599 -3.33 -17.95 3.06
CA CYS A 599 -3.45 -16.65 3.72
C CYS A 599 -2.91 -15.54 2.81
N PRO A 600 -3.65 -15.16 1.74
CA PRO A 600 -3.15 -14.23 0.73
C PRO A 600 -2.93 -12.79 1.24
N LYS A 601 -3.51 -12.49 2.41
CA LYS A 601 -3.51 -11.18 3.07
C LYS A 601 -3.29 -11.39 4.57
N PRO A 602 -2.59 -10.49 5.27
CA PRO A 602 -1.73 -9.45 4.69
C PRO A 602 -0.62 -10.08 3.85
N HIS A 603 -0.08 -9.32 2.90
CA HIS A 603 0.88 -9.85 1.92
C HIS A 603 2.16 -10.43 2.55
N THR A 604 2.46 -10.04 3.79
CA THR A 604 3.61 -10.54 4.56
C THR A 604 3.53 -12.02 4.86
N VAL A 605 2.35 -12.63 4.99
CA VAL A 605 2.20 -14.06 5.34
C VAL A 605 2.75 -14.98 4.23
N TRP A 606 2.71 -14.52 2.99
CA TRP A 606 3.26 -15.25 1.83
C TRP A 606 4.57 -14.65 1.32
N GLY A 607 5.26 -13.84 2.13
CA GLY A 607 6.64 -13.48 1.83
C GLY A 607 7.54 -14.73 1.79
N PHE A 608 8.67 -14.61 1.12
CA PHE A 608 9.67 -15.67 1.09
C PHE A 608 11.08 -15.11 1.30
N LYS A 609 11.98 -15.99 1.71
CA LYS A 609 13.42 -15.85 1.51
C LYS A 609 13.87 -16.77 0.40
N THR A 610 15.03 -16.51 -0.17
CA THR A 610 15.53 -17.26 -1.32
C THR A 610 16.85 -17.92 -0.99
N MET A 611 16.93 -19.22 -1.27
CA MET A 611 18.19 -19.94 -1.44
C MET A 611 18.54 -19.94 -2.92
N PHE A 612 19.76 -19.53 -3.30
CA PHE A 612 20.14 -19.45 -4.71
C PHE A 612 21.54 -19.98 -4.97
N LYS A 613 21.72 -20.60 -6.14
CA LYS A 613 22.97 -21.21 -6.57
C LYS A 613 23.94 -20.11 -6.98
N ASN A 614 25.19 -20.23 -6.55
CA ASN A 614 26.22 -19.23 -6.80
C ASN A 614 26.83 -19.37 -8.21
N ILE A 615 26.03 -19.12 -9.23
CA ILE A 615 26.42 -19.23 -10.65
C ILE A 615 26.85 -17.90 -11.27
N GLY A 616 27.10 -16.87 -10.45
CA GLY A 616 27.47 -15.52 -10.90
C GLY A 616 26.32 -14.71 -11.53
N ALA A 617 25.06 -15.17 -11.41
CA ALA A 617 23.91 -14.55 -12.08
C ALA A 617 23.46 -13.22 -11.46
N TYR A 618 23.85 -12.90 -10.23
CA TYR A 618 23.30 -11.76 -9.49
C TYR A 618 24.41 -10.87 -8.93
N GLN A 619 24.28 -9.56 -9.10
CA GLN A 619 25.23 -8.59 -8.57
C GLN A 619 24.99 -8.23 -7.09
N LYS A 620 23.83 -8.59 -6.52
CA LYS A 620 23.44 -8.13 -5.18
C LYS A 620 22.67 -9.20 -4.39
N ILE A 621 23.03 -9.35 -3.11
CA ILE A 621 22.23 -10.06 -2.11
C ILE A 621 21.31 -9.05 -1.40
N SER A 622 20.05 -9.41 -1.22
CA SER A 622 19.06 -8.59 -0.50
C SER A 622 18.23 -9.45 0.45
N CYS A 623 17.47 -8.80 1.33
CA CYS A 623 16.84 -9.45 2.49
C CYS A 623 15.86 -10.57 2.14
N HIS A 624 15.26 -10.58 0.94
CA HIS A 624 14.32 -11.61 0.48
C HIS A 624 14.84 -12.47 -0.68
N ARG A 625 15.68 -11.89 -1.53
CA ARG A 625 16.09 -12.47 -2.82
C ARG A 625 17.39 -11.86 -3.32
N PRO A 626 18.14 -12.57 -4.16
CA PRO A 626 19.17 -11.93 -4.97
C PRO A 626 18.53 -10.94 -5.97
N ASN A 627 19.25 -9.89 -6.31
CA ASN A 627 18.81 -8.78 -7.15
C ASN A 627 19.87 -8.47 -8.21
N LYS A 628 19.47 -7.63 -9.19
CA LYS A 628 20.31 -7.25 -10.34
C LYS A 628 20.81 -8.50 -11.09
N LEU A 629 19.85 -9.22 -11.68
CA LEU A 629 20.12 -10.35 -12.56
C LEU A 629 20.90 -9.86 -13.79
N GLU A 630 22.02 -10.52 -14.07
CA GLU A 630 22.80 -10.31 -15.29
C GLU A 630 22.08 -10.92 -16.50
N GLU A 631 21.87 -10.13 -17.54
CA GLU A 631 21.12 -10.56 -18.73
C GLU A 631 21.79 -11.77 -19.42
N SER A 632 23.13 -11.81 -19.43
CA SER A 632 23.91 -12.93 -19.97
C SER A 632 23.70 -14.27 -19.24
N HIS A 633 23.14 -14.25 -18.04
CA HIS A 633 22.90 -15.44 -17.22
C HIS A 633 21.42 -15.80 -17.13
N ARG A 634 20.50 -15.04 -17.77
CA ARG A 634 19.05 -15.22 -17.66
C ARG A 634 18.60 -16.63 -18.03
N ASP A 635 19.15 -17.20 -19.10
CA ASP A 635 18.80 -18.54 -19.59
C ASP A 635 19.23 -19.67 -18.64
N ARG A 636 20.12 -19.37 -17.68
CA ARG A 636 20.60 -20.30 -16.65
C ARG A 636 19.83 -20.17 -15.33
N VAL A 637 18.88 -19.24 -15.26
CA VAL A 637 18.11 -18.97 -14.04
C VAL A 637 16.76 -19.68 -14.07
N LYS A 638 16.56 -20.55 -13.08
CA LYS A 638 15.30 -21.26 -12.83
C LYS A 638 14.86 -21.04 -11.40
N TRP A 639 13.67 -20.47 -11.21
CA TRP A 639 13.06 -20.31 -9.90
C TRP A 639 12.00 -21.37 -9.68
N VAL A 640 12.04 -21.99 -8.49
CA VAL A 640 10.97 -22.87 -8.01
C VAL A 640 10.42 -22.37 -6.68
N ASN A 641 9.13 -22.62 -6.43
CA ASN A 641 8.49 -22.35 -5.15
C ASN A 641 8.79 -23.47 -4.12
N GLY A 642 8.28 -23.35 -2.90
CA GLY A 642 8.44 -24.36 -1.84
C GLY A 642 7.86 -25.75 -2.17
N SER A 643 7.13 -25.93 -3.28
CA SER A 643 6.68 -27.24 -3.78
C SER A 643 7.45 -27.73 -5.01
N GLY A 644 8.53 -27.05 -5.38
CA GLY A 644 9.34 -27.38 -6.56
C GLY A 644 8.70 -27.00 -7.90
N ARG A 645 7.60 -26.22 -7.90
CA ARG A 645 6.95 -25.77 -9.13
C ARG A 645 7.62 -24.51 -9.66
N ASP A 646 7.76 -24.44 -10.98
CA ASP A 646 8.34 -23.27 -11.66
C ASP A 646 7.57 -21.98 -11.33
N MET A 647 8.32 -20.95 -10.95
CA MET A 647 7.81 -19.59 -10.75
C MET A 647 8.72 -18.52 -11.38
N THR A 648 9.57 -18.90 -12.33
CA THR A 648 10.59 -18.05 -12.96
C THR A 648 9.99 -16.77 -13.53
N SER A 649 8.87 -16.85 -14.24
CA SER A 649 8.20 -15.67 -14.79
C SER A 649 7.65 -14.69 -13.74
N GLU A 650 7.35 -15.17 -12.53
CA GLU A 650 6.86 -14.32 -11.43
C GLU A 650 8.01 -13.71 -10.61
N ALA A 651 9.21 -14.30 -10.64
CA ALA A 651 10.27 -14.01 -9.67
C ALA A 651 11.63 -13.64 -10.25
N ALA A 652 11.91 -13.85 -11.55
CA ALA A 652 13.23 -13.54 -12.10
C ALA A 652 13.59 -12.05 -11.94
N ASP A 653 12.67 -11.14 -12.25
CA ASP A 653 12.96 -9.70 -12.27
C ASP A 653 12.54 -8.96 -10.99
N ASN A 654 11.40 -9.31 -10.38
CA ASN A 654 10.88 -8.65 -9.18
C ASN A 654 9.99 -9.59 -8.33
N GLY A 655 9.55 -9.11 -7.17
CA GLY A 655 8.69 -9.85 -6.24
C GLY A 655 9.43 -10.44 -5.03
N TRP A 656 8.79 -10.41 -3.87
CA TRP A 656 9.29 -10.92 -2.59
C TRP A 656 8.28 -11.84 -1.88
N ARG A 657 7.19 -12.17 -2.56
CA ARG A 657 6.06 -12.94 -2.04
C ARG A 657 5.44 -13.83 -3.11
N ASN A 658 4.86 -14.95 -2.70
CA ASN A 658 4.09 -15.81 -3.58
C ASN A 658 2.70 -15.20 -3.87
N SER A 659 2.13 -15.61 -5.00
CA SER A 659 0.75 -15.35 -5.39
C SER A 659 -0.11 -16.60 -5.18
N ARG A 660 -1.41 -16.50 -5.42
CA ARG A 660 -2.29 -17.68 -5.44
C ARG A 660 -1.88 -18.73 -6.48
N LYS A 661 -1.09 -18.35 -7.50
CA LYS A 661 -0.58 -19.26 -8.54
C LYS A 661 0.73 -19.93 -8.11
N SER A 662 1.59 -19.19 -7.42
CA SER A 662 2.95 -19.61 -7.07
C SER A 662 3.12 -20.07 -5.62
N ILE A 663 2.08 -20.01 -4.77
CA ILE A 663 2.14 -20.52 -3.39
C ILE A 663 2.44 -22.03 -3.36
N GLY A 664 3.26 -22.48 -2.41
CA GLY A 664 3.62 -23.89 -2.25
C GLY A 664 4.54 -24.18 -1.05
N TYR A 665 4.37 -25.35 -0.43
CA TYR A 665 5.04 -25.76 0.82
C TYR A 665 5.49 -27.24 0.84
N ASP A 666 5.33 -28.00 -0.25
CA ASP A 666 5.41 -29.46 -0.23
C ASP A 666 6.83 -30.03 -0.04
N LEU A 667 7.85 -29.37 -0.59
CA LEU A 667 9.25 -29.80 -0.49
C LEU A 667 10.00 -29.04 0.61
N ILE A 668 9.77 -27.74 0.71
CA ILE A 668 10.39 -26.87 1.70
C ILE A 668 9.43 -25.75 2.14
N GLN A 669 9.46 -25.45 3.42
CA GLN A 669 8.79 -24.33 4.06
C GLN A 669 9.82 -23.56 4.89
N LEU A 670 9.70 -22.24 5.00
CA LEU A 670 10.51 -21.46 5.93
C LEU A 670 9.69 -21.14 7.18
N ASN A 671 9.92 -21.84 8.27
CA ASN A 671 9.24 -21.58 9.53
C ASN A 671 9.80 -20.29 10.13
N HIS A 672 8.95 -19.30 10.40
CA HIS A 672 9.36 -18.00 10.93
C HIS A 672 8.76 -17.76 12.32
N TYR A 673 9.62 -17.80 13.33
CA TYR A 673 9.32 -17.66 14.76
C TYR A 673 9.54 -16.22 15.23
N ALA A 674 8.90 -15.28 14.55
CA ALA A 674 9.19 -13.85 14.71
C ALA A 674 9.02 -13.31 16.14
N LEU A 675 8.13 -13.92 16.93
CA LEU A 675 7.83 -13.50 18.29
C LEU A 675 8.53 -14.34 19.36
N ARG A 676 8.59 -15.66 19.16
CA ARG A 676 8.95 -16.62 20.21
C ARG A 676 8.03 -16.40 21.43
N SER A 677 8.57 -16.28 22.65
CA SER A 677 7.78 -15.97 23.83
C SER A 677 7.37 -14.49 23.92
N ALA A 678 6.36 -14.19 24.75
CA ALA A 678 5.95 -12.80 25.00
C ALA A 678 7.09 -11.94 25.60
N GLU A 679 7.90 -12.48 26.51
CA GLU A 679 9.11 -11.81 27.02
C GLU A 679 10.15 -11.57 25.92
N SER A 680 10.40 -12.55 25.04
CA SER A 680 11.31 -12.36 23.90
C SER A 680 10.82 -11.25 22.95
N TYR A 681 9.51 -11.08 22.82
CA TYR A 681 8.93 -10.00 22.04
C TYR A 681 9.20 -8.61 22.65
N LEU A 682 9.19 -8.47 23.98
CA LEU A 682 9.55 -7.20 24.63
C LEU A 682 11.00 -6.81 24.33
N ILE A 683 11.92 -7.77 24.43
CA ILE A 683 13.34 -7.56 24.10
C ILE A 683 13.48 -7.20 22.61
N LYS A 684 12.70 -7.85 21.74
CA LYS A 684 12.65 -7.50 20.30
C LYS A 684 12.15 -6.07 20.07
N ARG A 685 11.15 -5.60 20.81
CA ARG A 685 10.68 -4.22 20.76
C ARG A 685 11.77 -3.24 21.18
N GLN A 686 12.48 -3.53 22.27
CA GLN A 686 13.53 -2.66 22.80
C GLN A 686 14.69 -2.48 21.80
N ARG A 687 15.15 -3.56 21.15
CA ARG A 687 16.29 -3.49 20.22
C ARG A 687 15.96 -2.92 18.82
N GLY A 688 14.68 -2.97 18.40
CA GLY A 688 14.23 -2.53 17.08
C GLY A 688 14.49 -3.53 15.93
N ARG A 689 14.33 -3.08 14.67
CA ARG A 689 14.53 -3.90 13.44
C ARG A 689 15.80 -3.51 12.68
N ALA A 690 16.53 -4.49 12.15
CA ALA A 690 17.75 -4.28 11.37
C ALA A 690 17.53 -3.60 9.99
N LEU A 691 16.34 -3.74 9.39
CA LEU A 691 16.01 -3.14 8.08
C LEU A 691 15.27 -1.79 8.18
N HIS A 692 14.54 -1.56 9.26
CA HIS A 692 13.70 -0.38 9.48
C HIS A 692 13.94 0.19 10.88
N VAL A 693 15.06 0.90 11.03
CA VAL A 693 15.52 1.44 12.32
C VAL A 693 14.60 2.52 12.89
N ASP A 694 13.83 3.22 12.05
CA ASP A 694 12.96 4.35 12.45
C ASP A 694 11.50 3.96 12.79
N ARG A 695 11.17 2.66 12.86
CA ARG A 695 9.79 2.20 13.17
C ARG A 695 9.74 1.48 14.52
N SER A 696 8.98 2.05 15.47
CA SER A 696 8.70 1.37 16.74
C SER A 696 7.87 0.10 16.52
N ILE A 697 8.24 -0.98 17.21
CA ILE A 697 7.49 -2.25 17.23
C ILE A 697 6.42 -2.12 18.32
N GLY A 698 5.16 -2.04 17.93
CA GLY A 698 4.02 -1.99 18.84
C GLY A 698 3.05 -3.17 18.64
N ILE A 699 1.89 -3.13 19.29
CA ILE A 699 0.87 -4.21 19.25
C ILE A 699 0.47 -4.64 17.83
N ASN A 700 0.51 -3.73 16.86
CA ASN A 700 0.26 -4.03 15.44
C ASN A 700 1.23 -5.06 14.87
N TYR A 701 2.49 -5.06 15.31
CA TYR A 701 3.46 -6.08 14.94
C TYR A 701 3.08 -7.44 15.52
N TRP A 702 2.78 -7.49 16.82
CA TRP A 702 2.30 -8.70 17.49
C TRP A 702 1.10 -9.30 16.76
N ILE A 703 0.10 -8.48 16.42
CA ILE A 703 -1.08 -8.92 15.67
C ILE A 703 -0.70 -9.48 14.30
N ARG A 704 0.28 -8.90 13.59
CA ARG A 704 0.70 -9.42 12.28
C ARG A 704 1.48 -10.74 12.37
N MET A 705 2.12 -11.04 13.51
CA MET A 705 3.04 -12.18 13.65
C MET A 705 2.56 -13.33 14.55
N ASP A 706 1.63 -13.09 15.49
CA ASP A 706 1.19 -14.10 16.48
C ASP A 706 0.14 -15.08 15.93
N TRP A 707 0.56 -15.96 15.03
CA TRP A 707 -0.34 -16.93 14.41
C TRP A 707 -0.40 -18.26 15.17
N ASN A 708 -1.53 -18.57 15.80
CA ASN A 708 -1.72 -19.78 16.62
C ASN A 708 -2.91 -20.64 16.12
N ASP A 709 -3.24 -20.55 14.84
CA ASP A 709 -4.49 -21.07 14.28
C ASP A 709 -4.44 -22.56 13.89
N HIS A 710 -3.26 -23.03 13.45
CA HIS A 710 -3.05 -24.39 13.00
C HIS A 710 -1.78 -24.97 13.59
N ARG A 711 -1.77 -26.28 13.83
CA ARG A 711 -0.61 -26.99 14.35
C ARG A 711 0.24 -27.57 13.22
N ASP A 712 1.56 -27.39 13.28
CA ASP A 712 2.56 -27.96 12.39
C ASP A 712 3.77 -28.43 13.21
N VAL A 713 3.87 -29.75 13.41
CA VAL A 713 4.98 -30.41 14.12
C VAL A 713 6.00 -31.03 13.18
N THR A 714 5.90 -30.76 11.87
CA THR A 714 6.75 -31.46 10.88
C THR A 714 8.24 -31.16 11.03
N VAL A 715 8.58 -29.97 11.52
CA VAL A 715 9.96 -29.59 11.85
C VAL A 715 10.55 -30.42 12.99
N GLN A 716 9.71 -30.93 13.90
CA GLN A 716 10.16 -31.65 15.10
C GLN A 716 10.78 -33.03 14.78
N ARG A 717 10.60 -33.54 13.55
CA ARG A 717 11.32 -34.72 13.07
C ARG A 717 12.84 -34.54 13.09
N ASN A 718 13.31 -33.28 13.13
CA ASN A 718 14.71 -32.93 13.24
C ASN A 718 15.26 -32.91 14.67
N LEU A 719 14.41 -32.97 15.71
CA LEU A 719 14.84 -32.80 17.10
C LEU A 719 15.98 -33.76 17.50
N PRO A 720 15.96 -35.06 17.17
CA PRO A 720 17.05 -35.94 17.54
C PRO A 720 18.40 -35.58 16.89
N ARG A 721 18.41 -35.21 15.60
CA ARG A 721 19.66 -34.81 14.91
C ARG A 721 20.13 -33.41 15.31
N LEU A 722 19.20 -32.51 15.62
CA LEU A 722 19.50 -31.23 16.25
C LEU A 722 20.19 -31.45 17.60
N GLN A 723 19.61 -32.29 18.47
CA GLN A 723 20.15 -32.55 19.80
C GLN A 723 21.60 -33.05 19.74
N VAL A 724 21.91 -33.99 18.83
CA VAL A 724 23.27 -34.51 18.66
C VAL A 724 24.26 -33.42 18.30
N GLU A 725 23.93 -32.54 17.35
CA GLU A 725 24.84 -31.45 16.96
C GLU A 725 24.91 -30.35 18.02
N TYR A 726 23.80 -30.06 18.71
CA TYR A 726 23.74 -29.12 19.82
C TYR A 726 24.63 -29.59 20.98
N ASP A 727 24.48 -30.84 21.41
CA ASP A 727 25.29 -31.44 22.48
C ASP A 727 26.78 -31.43 22.13
N ARG A 728 27.11 -31.70 20.86
CA ARG A 728 28.50 -31.62 20.37
C ARG A 728 29.08 -30.21 20.51
N LEU A 729 28.32 -29.17 20.17
CA LEU A 729 28.75 -27.78 20.33
C LEU A 729 28.88 -27.40 21.82
N MET A 730 27.90 -27.79 22.64
CA MET A 730 27.83 -27.44 24.06
C MET A 730 28.84 -28.18 24.96
N GLN A 731 29.59 -29.14 24.40
CA GLN A 731 30.78 -29.71 25.05
C GLN A 731 31.90 -28.67 25.25
N ASP A 732 31.95 -27.61 24.44
CA ASP A 732 32.90 -26.51 24.65
C ASP A 732 32.47 -25.62 25.82
N ASP A 733 33.26 -25.63 26.89
CA ASP A 733 32.93 -24.91 28.13
C ASP A 733 32.83 -23.38 27.93
N ALA A 734 33.63 -22.81 27.03
CA ALA A 734 33.60 -21.38 26.75
C ALA A 734 32.33 -20.98 26.00
N LEU A 735 31.94 -21.75 24.97
CA LEU A 735 30.69 -21.55 24.25
C LEU A 735 29.48 -21.68 25.19
N ARG A 736 29.45 -22.76 25.99
CA ARG A 736 28.38 -22.99 26.97
C ARG A 736 28.29 -21.84 27.98
N GLY A 737 29.41 -21.39 28.51
CA GLY A 737 29.44 -20.26 29.45
C GLY A 737 28.96 -18.94 28.85
N TRP A 738 29.20 -18.68 27.56
CA TRP A 738 28.66 -17.51 26.88
C TRP A 738 27.16 -17.63 26.57
N HIS A 739 26.69 -18.82 26.21
CA HIS A 739 25.25 -19.10 26.05
C HIS A 739 24.49 -18.84 27.35
N GLU A 740 24.96 -19.38 28.47
CA GLU A 740 24.36 -19.18 29.80
C GLU A 740 24.33 -17.69 30.20
N LYS A 741 25.45 -16.96 30.00
CA LYS A 741 25.50 -15.52 30.27
C LYS A 741 24.51 -14.72 29.41
N GLY A 742 24.39 -15.06 28.13
CA GLY A 742 23.46 -14.38 27.24
C GLY A 742 22.00 -14.67 27.60
N LEU A 743 21.70 -15.91 27.97
CA LEU A 743 20.40 -16.28 28.51
C LEU A 743 20.05 -15.50 29.78
N ASP A 744 20.98 -15.41 30.73
CA ASP A 744 20.78 -14.66 31.98
C ASP A 744 20.64 -13.16 31.71
N TRP A 745 21.36 -12.60 30.74
CA TRP A 745 21.16 -11.22 30.29
C TRP A 745 19.75 -11.00 29.77
N HIS A 746 19.23 -11.91 28.93
CA HIS A 746 17.88 -11.79 28.38
C HIS A 746 16.80 -11.91 29.47
N ARG A 747 16.99 -12.80 30.45
CA ARG A 747 16.10 -12.90 31.63
C ARG A 747 16.10 -11.61 32.45
N ALA A 748 17.29 -11.10 32.77
CA ALA A 748 17.42 -9.84 33.49
C ALA A 748 16.81 -8.65 32.72
N LYS A 749 16.96 -8.65 31.39
CA LYS A 749 16.36 -7.63 30.53
C LYS A 749 14.84 -7.74 30.50
N ALA A 750 14.27 -8.95 30.46
CA ALA A 750 12.83 -9.14 30.59
C ALA A 750 12.32 -8.61 31.94
N ASP A 751 13.00 -8.94 33.04
CA ASP A 751 12.67 -8.44 34.38
C ASP A 751 12.77 -6.90 34.49
N GLU A 752 13.71 -6.28 33.78
CA GLU A 752 13.83 -4.82 33.67
C GLU A 752 12.64 -4.22 32.90
N LEU A 753 12.29 -4.80 31.73
CA LEU A 753 11.21 -4.30 30.89
C LEU A 753 9.84 -4.44 31.57
N HIS A 754 9.62 -5.49 32.36
CA HIS A 754 8.40 -5.63 33.18
C HIS A 754 8.22 -4.51 34.23
N LYS A 755 9.30 -3.83 34.63
CA LYS A 755 9.24 -2.70 35.57
C LYS A 755 8.91 -1.37 34.88
N MET A 756 8.80 -1.35 33.56
CA MET A 756 8.46 -0.17 32.77
C MET A 756 6.99 -0.25 32.32
N ASP A 757 6.16 0.70 32.76
CA ASP A 757 4.71 0.71 32.51
C ASP A 757 4.37 0.52 31.01
N GLU A 758 5.09 1.17 30.09
CA GLU A 758 4.85 1.06 28.64
C GLU A 758 5.10 -0.36 28.08
N PHE A 759 6.05 -1.11 28.66
CA PHE A 759 6.36 -2.48 28.24
C PHE A 759 5.44 -3.48 28.91
N GLU A 760 5.09 -3.26 30.18
CA GLU A 760 4.12 -4.08 30.88
C GLU A 760 2.73 -3.96 30.23
N ASP A 761 2.28 -2.76 29.88
CA ASP A 761 1.03 -2.54 29.16
C ASP A 761 1.01 -3.29 27.82
N LEU A 762 2.12 -3.23 27.06
CA LEU A 762 2.21 -3.97 25.80
C LEU A 762 2.20 -5.48 26.03
N TYR A 763 2.88 -5.97 27.07
CA TYR A 763 2.91 -7.37 27.43
C TYR A 763 1.48 -7.87 27.75
N GLN A 764 0.75 -7.14 28.61
CA GLN A 764 -0.64 -7.47 28.94
C GLN A 764 -1.56 -7.43 27.71
N GLN A 765 -1.38 -6.44 26.82
CA GLN A 765 -2.10 -6.40 25.54
C GLN A 765 -1.79 -7.62 24.66
N ALA A 766 -0.52 -8.02 24.55
CA ALA A 766 -0.09 -9.18 23.77
C ALA A 766 -0.68 -10.50 24.30
N LEU A 767 -0.79 -10.65 25.62
CA LEU A 767 -1.37 -11.83 26.25
C LEU A 767 -2.89 -11.91 26.10
N THR A 768 -3.57 -10.78 26.26
CA THR A 768 -5.04 -10.71 26.23
C THR A 768 -5.62 -10.74 24.83
N LEU A 769 -4.89 -10.19 23.84
CA LEU A 769 -5.37 -10.06 22.48
C LEU A 769 -5.22 -11.35 21.67
N LYS A 770 -6.24 -12.20 21.71
CA LYS A 770 -6.32 -13.43 20.90
C LYS A 770 -7.31 -13.27 19.75
N LEU A 771 -6.78 -13.21 18.53
CA LEU A 771 -7.55 -13.11 17.30
C LEU A 771 -7.46 -14.41 16.50
N THR A 772 -8.59 -14.83 15.95
CA THR A 772 -8.65 -15.87 14.90
C THR A 772 -7.97 -15.39 13.61
N ALA A 773 -7.64 -16.31 12.72
CA ALA A 773 -7.02 -16.00 11.44
C ALA A 773 -7.82 -14.95 10.66
N THR A 774 -9.15 -15.10 10.56
CA THR A 774 -9.98 -14.18 9.77
C THR A 774 -9.99 -12.78 10.41
N GLU A 775 -10.08 -12.69 11.74
CA GLU A 775 -10.02 -11.42 12.46
C GLU A 775 -8.68 -10.73 12.30
N ARG A 776 -7.60 -11.49 12.38
CA ARG A 776 -6.23 -11.01 12.20
C ARG A 776 -5.99 -10.46 10.79
N VAL A 777 -6.47 -11.17 9.76
CA VAL A 777 -6.43 -10.68 8.38
C VAL A 777 -7.25 -9.40 8.23
N ALA A 778 -8.46 -9.37 8.80
CA ALA A 778 -9.33 -8.21 8.72
C ALA A 778 -8.70 -6.95 9.35
N TYR A 779 -8.09 -7.12 10.52
CA TYR A 779 -7.35 -6.09 11.23
C TYR A 779 -6.13 -5.62 10.44
N ALA A 780 -5.31 -6.56 9.95
CA ALA A 780 -4.11 -6.22 9.18
C ALA A 780 -4.43 -5.49 7.87
N LEU A 781 -5.54 -5.84 7.20
CA LEU A 781 -6.03 -5.15 6.00
C LEU A 781 -6.49 -3.72 6.27
N ALA A 782 -7.04 -3.43 7.45
CA ALA A 782 -7.41 -2.07 7.83
C ALA A 782 -6.16 -1.19 7.96
N LEU A 783 -5.11 -1.71 8.60
CA LEU A 783 -3.84 -1.00 8.78
C LEU A 783 -3.06 -0.76 7.48
N ASP A 784 -3.06 -1.70 6.53
CA ASP A 784 -2.30 -1.59 5.27
C ASP A 784 -2.88 -0.56 4.28
N LEU A 785 -4.12 -0.07 4.48
CA LEU A 785 -4.76 0.99 3.67
C LEU A 785 -4.60 2.39 4.28
N GLU A 786 -4.22 2.47 5.56
CA GLU A 786 -3.95 3.71 6.29
C GLU A 786 -2.49 4.19 6.14
N SER A 787 -1.60 3.30 5.70
CA SER A 787 -0.21 3.58 5.30
C SER A 787 -0.10 3.92 3.82
#